data_AF-A0A838N392-F1
#
_entry.id   AF-A0A838N392-F1
#
_cell.length_a   1.000
_cell.length_b   1.000
_cell.length_c   1.000
_cell.angle_alpha   90.00
_cell.angle_beta   90.00
_cell.angle_gamma   90.00
#
_symmetry.space_group_name_H-M   'P 1'
#
loop_
_entity.id
_entity.type
_entity.pdbx_description
1 polymer ?
#
loop_
_entity_poly.entity_id
_entity_poly.type
_entity_poly.pdbx_seq_one_letter_code
_entity_poly.pdbx_strand_id
1 'polypeptide(L)'
;MGSFRSARARFALALWLFHTFFVAAHFSAAPASQPAQGTASEWNPSYDRANWPAAVRDVPLDRLSTGALLRLDRDGDLVEPPSSVAARQQAFAESSTRTEAVVALDPRVGSNIRLGDDPAALPSDQRAQAEPHIARAPSAPDFLLATFQEGRYTNGGAIDCGYSVSRNGGLTWTRALIPQLTPASGGPYPRATDPVAAIDLNGTAYLNTLGFDGGFGAVVVSRSTDGGQTFAPPVVAYQSASSAVFPDKNWIAVNDFAPNVGRLAVTFTLFSNTQGIRPSPIMRVLSDDGGQTWTSPASIHPSNYEVQGSQPVFLPNNRLAIVYWNFNFTDRSTDDFLECVVSNDGGVTFGPPKFITSVHRYNPTSIRSGAFLPSATTDRTTGNLYVVYQEFHDPAAGPRVVFTKSTDGGNTWSRPIPASDNPGSTHVFNPAIATSPDGQTLTVSYYTNRDNPTSNTLVDMYLAQSFDGGATWRQNIRVSNTSTNAALAPNTGSSTQPAYMLGDYLGIAGAANVHVPAVPVWVDTRTGNPDPFVARVGIAPAVDFTSWEAARLSLAQINNPALGGQAGDADNDGEDNLSEFRSGTNPLDPLSVFRSARQLNISTRAFVQTGDNVLIGGFIVTGSDSKKVILRALGPSLTSRGVAGAMQDPILTLAGSNGVPIITNDDWRQPDGANIAATGLQPADDRESAIVQTLPPGSYTAVVRGKNNSTGVALVEAYDLNPMSNSRLANISSRGLAATGENVIIGGIIIGAGRGVDGGGSARVVLRGLGPSLAQSGVSNALQNPELQLVDGNGSTVAFNDDWRQTQQAELQATGIPPNDDRESAIVVTLRKGDYTAIVRGKGGTTGVALVESYDLQ
;
A
#
# COMPACT_ATOMS: atom_id res chain seq x y z
N MET A 1 48.29 -31.63 -22.49
CA MET A 1 49.64 -31.16 -22.87
C MET A 1 49.78 -29.78 -22.22
N GLY A 2 50.71 -29.46 -21.31
CA GLY A 2 52.06 -29.94 -21.07
C GLY A 2 53.03 -28.83 -21.48
N SER A 3 54.04 -28.37 -20.73
CA SER A 3 54.52 -28.64 -19.37
C SER A 3 55.91 -27.95 -19.26
N PHE A 4 56.17 -27.17 -18.20
CA PHE A 4 57.50 -26.89 -17.63
C PHE A 4 58.64 -26.25 -18.46
N ARG A 5 59.23 -25.16 -17.91
CA ARG A 5 60.67 -24.80 -17.68
C ARG A 5 60.87 -23.28 -17.81
N SER A 6 61.31 -22.50 -16.80
CA SER A 6 62.59 -22.47 -16.03
C SER A 6 63.78 -21.93 -16.85
N ALA A 7 64.69 -21.06 -16.38
CA ALA A 7 64.83 -20.26 -15.14
C ALA A 7 66.10 -19.35 -15.24
N ARG A 8 66.44 -18.61 -14.17
CA ARG A 8 67.74 -17.91 -13.88
C ARG A 8 67.96 -16.53 -14.53
N ALA A 9 68.80 -15.61 -13.99
CA ALA A 9 69.25 -15.34 -12.59
C ALA A 9 70.18 -14.09 -12.47
N ARG A 10 70.03 -13.29 -11.38
CA ARG A 10 71.04 -12.38 -10.74
C ARG A 10 71.54 -11.20 -11.62
N PHE A 11 71.99 -10.03 -11.13
CA PHE A 11 72.77 -9.59 -9.94
C PHE A 11 72.15 -8.30 -9.33
N ALA A 12 72.13 -8.04 -8.00
CA ALA A 12 73.17 -7.48 -7.12
C ALA A 12 73.39 -5.94 -7.29
N LEU A 13 73.89 -5.13 -6.32
CA LEU A 13 74.66 -5.38 -5.08
C LEU A 13 74.57 -4.16 -4.11
N ALA A 14 75.05 -4.31 -2.84
CA ALA A 14 75.79 -3.29 -2.04
C ALA A 14 75.02 -2.14 -1.31
N LEU A 15 75.41 -1.64 -0.11
CA LEU A 15 76.45 -2.06 0.87
C LEU A 15 76.30 -1.46 2.30
N TRP A 16 76.68 -2.25 3.34
CA TRP A 16 77.44 -1.89 4.60
C TRP A 16 76.92 -0.87 5.64
N LEU A 17 77.35 -0.84 6.93
CA LEU A 17 78.27 -1.63 7.82
C LEU A 17 77.50 -2.01 9.14
N PHE A 18 77.73 -3.10 9.90
CA PHE A 18 78.92 -3.65 10.63
C PHE A 18 79.35 -2.82 11.87
N HIS A 19 79.94 -3.36 12.97
CA HIS A 19 80.67 -4.60 13.37
C HIS A 19 80.44 -4.78 14.92
N THR A 20 80.70 -5.83 15.74
CA THR A 20 81.01 -7.31 15.79
C THR A 20 80.94 -7.71 17.31
N PHE A 21 81.01 -8.94 17.88
CA PHE A 21 81.52 -10.31 17.60
C PHE A 21 80.42 -11.36 17.99
N PHE A 22 80.49 -12.71 18.03
CA PHE A 22 81.51 -13.78 18.29
C PHE A 22 81.97 -13.91 19.78
N VAL A 23 82.21 -15.09 20.39
CA VAL A 23 82.49 -16.48 19.90
C VAL A 23 81.63 -17.58 20.61
N ALA A 24 81.52 -18.77 20.00
CA ALA A 24 80.87 -20.02 20.44
C ALA A 24 81.51 -20.68 21.72
N ALA A 25 81.06 -21.80 22.32
CA ALA A 25 80.50 -23.06 21.77
C ALA A 25 79.87 -23.96 22.89
N HIS A 26 79.29 -25.16 22.71
CA HIS A 26 79.11 -26.05 21.53
C HIS A 26 77.87 -27.02 21.66
N PHE A 27 77.91 -28.23 21.05
CA PHE A 27 76.81 -29.18 20.83
C PHE A 27 76.61 -30.33 21.85
N SER A 28 75.34 -30.75 22.03
CA SER A 28 74.86 -32.12 21.71
C SER A 28 73.34 -32.07 21.39
N ALA A 29 72.71 -33.13 20.86
CA ALA A 29 71.50 -32.98 20.04
C ALA A 29 70.30 -33.91 20.33
N ALA A 30 69.09 -33.33 20.16
CA ALA A 30 67.86 -33.92 19.57
C ALA A 30 67.11 -35.02 20.36
N PRO A 31 65.76 -35.16 20.23
CA PRO A 31 64.97 -34.92 19.01
C PRO A 31 63.58 -34.22 19.14
N ALA A 32 62.91 -34.10 17.98
CA ALA A 32 61.46 -34.02 17.77
C ALA A 32 60.67 -32.75 18.21
N SER A 33 60.62 -31.77 17.30
CA SER A 33 59.43 -30.99 16.89
C SER A 33 58.27 -30.76 17.88
N GLN A 34 58.10 -29.50 18.31
CA GLN A 34 56.79 -28.96 18.72
C GLN A 34 56.03 -28.35 17.52
N PRO A 35 54.68 -28.35 17.53
CA PRO A 35 53.85 -27.77 16.46
C PRO A 35 53.71 -26.24 16.55
N ALA A 36 52.95 -25.66 15.62
CA ALA A 36 52.80 -24.23 15.37
C ALA A 36 52.43 -23.38 16.61
N GLN A 37 52.86 -22.11 16.58
CA GLN A 37 52.39 -21.09 17.52
C GLN A 37 50.87 -20.91 17.38
N GLY A 38 50.16 -20.98 18.51
CA GLY A 38 48.71 -20.84 18.55
C GLY A 38 48.25 -19.43 18.17
N THR A 39 47.02 -19.35 17.64
CA THR A 39 46.28 -18.11 17.44
C THR A 39 46.14 -17.34 18.76
N ALA A 40 46.11 -16.01 18.69
CA ALA A 40 45.72 -15.18 19.84
C ALA A 40 44.34 -15.64 20.34
N SER A 41 44.21 -15.89 21.63
CA SER A 41 42.96 -16.35 22.24
C SER A 41 41.91 -15.24 22.20
N GLU A 42 40.74 -15.54 21.64
CA GLU A 42 39.55 -14.71 21.81
C GLU A 42 39.25 -14.55 23.30
N TRP A 43 39.21 -13.31 23.79
CA TRP A 43 38.85 -13.01 25.17
C TRP A 43 37.33 -13.05 25.31
N ASN A 44 36.80 -14.26 25.54
CA ASN A 44 35.38 -14.50 25.81
C ASN A 44 35.19 -14.71 27.32
N PRO A 45 34.88 -13.66 28.11
CA PRO A 45 34.45 -13.83 29.48
C PRO A 45 33.07 -14.49 29.49
N SER A 46 33.00 -15.77 29.85
CA SER A 46 31.75 -16.52 29.95
C SER A 46 30.87 -15.96 31.07
N TYR A 47 30.04 -14.98 30.75
CA TYR A 47 29.10 -14.34 31.66
C TYR A 47 28.11 -15.36 32.26
N ASP A 48 27.93 -15.37 33.58
CA ASP A 48 26.90 -16.21 34.22
C ASP A 48 25.50 -15.62 33.98
N ARG A 49 24.91 -16.00 32.85
CA ARG A 49 23.54 -15.65 32.45
C ARG A 49 22.49 -16.61 33.00
N ALA A 50 22.84 -17.59 33.85
CA ALA A 50 21.88 -18.57 34.35
C ALA A 50 20.72 -17.95 35.14
N ASN A 51 20.97 -16.78 35.75
CA ASN A 51 20.03 -16.00 36.55
C ASN A 51 19.28 -14.91 35.76
N TRP A 52 19.44 -14.83 34.42
CA TRP A 52 18.73 -13.85 33.59
C TRP A 52 17.34 -14.39 33.18
N PRO A 53 16.29 -13.54 33.05
CA PRO A 53 14.99 -13.95 32.53
C PRO A 53 15.11 -14.57 31.13
N ALA A 54 14.28 -15.58 30.85
CA ALA A 54 14.38 -16.36 29.62
C ALA A 54 14.27 -15.49 28.34
N ALA A 55 13.46 -14.43 28.35
CA ALA A 55 13.26 -13.53 27.21
C ALA A 55 14.50 -12.73 26.79
N VAL A 56 15.44 -12.45 27.70
CA VAL A 56 16.63 -11.61 27.43
C VAL A 56 17.97 -12.36 27.56
N ARG A 57 17.94 -13.61 28.06
CA ARG A 57 19.11 -14.44 28.35
C ARG A 57 20.05 -14.60 27.15
N ASP A 58 19.50 -14.85 25.98
CA ASP A 58 20.26 -15.20 24.78
C ASP A 58 20.50 -14.01 23.84
N VAL A 59 20.07 -12.80 24.22
CA VAL A 59 20.27 -11.58 23.42
C VAL A 59 21.71 -11.05 23.58
N PRO A 60 22.39 -10.64 22.50
CA PRO A 60 23.72 -10.01 22.59
C PRO A 60 23.73 -8.71 23.41
N LEU A 61 24.81 -8.46 24.16
CA LEU A 61 24.93 -7.28 25.04
C LEU A 61 25.02 -5.94 24.30
N ASP A 62 25.39 -5.93 23.02
CA ASP A 62 25.33 -4.74 22.15
C ASP A 62 23.92 -4.46 21.60
N ARG A 63 23.01 -5.45 21.69
CA ARG A 63 21.60 -5.36 21.24
C ARG A 63 20.60 -5.13 22.37
N LEU A 64 21.04 -5.14 23.63
CA LEU A 64 20.23 -4.82 24.81
C LEU A 64 20.43 -3.36 25.24
N SER A 65 19.38 -2.54 25.14
CA SER A 65 19.33 -1.28 25.88
C SER A 65 19.34 -1.56 27.38
N THR A 66 19.97 -0.66 28.14
CA THR A 66 20.06 -0.80 29.59
C THR A 66 18.74 -0.55 30.32
N GLY A 67 17.74 0.06 29.66
CA GLY A 67 16.37 0.10 30.14
C GLY A 67 15.81 -1.31 30.40
N ALA A 68 16.06 -2.26 29.49
CA ALA A 68 15.65 -3.66 29.67
C ALA A 68 16.48 -4.40 30.74
N LEU A 69 17.78 -4.09 30.87
CA LEU A 69 18.66 -4.68 31.90
C LEU A 69 18.35 -4.19 33.33
N LEU A 70 17.59 -3.10 33.48
CA LEU A 70 17.29 -2.43 34.75
C LEU A 70 15.79 -2.45 35.15
N ARG A 71 14.91 -3.02 34.31
CA ARG A 71 13.45 -3.09 34.52
C ARG A 71 12.95 -4.43 35.10
N LEU A 72 13.81 -5.11 35.84
CA LEU A 72 13.44 -6.33 36.57
C LEU A 72 13.26 -5.99 38.04
N ASP A 73 12.12 -6.40 38.62
CA ASP A 73 11.96 -6.43 40.07
C ASP A 73 12.78 -7.58 40.69
N ARG A 74 12.44 -7.91 41.94
CA ARG A 74 13.12 -8.95 42.72
C ARG A 74 12.73 -10.37 42.31
N ASP A 75 11.60 -10.54 41.64
CA ASP A 75 10.99 -11.84 41.33
C ASP A 75 11.16 -12.21 39.84
N GLY A 76 11.42 -11.21 38.98
CA GLY A 76 11.98 -11.40 37.63
C GLY A 76 11.13 -10.89 36.47
N ASP A 77 10.04 -10.17 36.75
CA ASP A 77 9.10 -9.66 35.75
C ASP A 77 9.43 -8.24 35.29
N LEU A 78 8.91 -7.87 34.11
CA LEU A 78 9.03 -6.52 33.53
C LEU A 78 8.03 -5.57 34.20
N VAL A 79 8.53 -4.65 35.01
CA VAL A 79 7.69 -3.74 35.81
C VAL A 79 7.17 -2.56 34.98
N GLU A 80 5.86 -2.51 34.71
CA GLU A 80 5.21 -1.29 34.23
C GLU A 80 5.11 -0.22 35.34
N PRO A 81 5.24 1.08 35.00
CA PRO A 81 5.05 2.14 35.98
C PRO A 81 3.61 2.14 36.52
N PRO A 82 3.39 2.50 37.80
CA PRO A 82 2.12 2.28 38.49
C PRO A 82 0.96 3.03 37.83
N SER A 83 0.02 2.27 37.26
CA SER A 83 -1.16 2.74 36.55
C SER A 83 -2.22 3.31 37.50
N SER A 84 -2.10 4.61 37.80
CA SER A 84 -3.10 5.37 38.56
C SER A 84 -3.98 6.25 37.66
N VAL A 85 -5.25 6.37 38.05
CA VAL A 85 -6.34 7.17 37.45
C VAL A 85 -7.02 6.56 36.22
N ALA A 86 -8.15 5.89 36.48
CA ALA A 86 -9.25 5.79 35.53
C ALA A 86 -10.14 7.05 35.63
N ALA A 87 -10.14 7.93 34.61
CA ALA A 87 -11.19 8.94 34.43
C ALA A 87 -11.26 9.55 33.01
N ARG A 88 -12.44 9.43 32.41
CA ARG A 88 -13.08 10.35 31.42
C ARG A 88 -12.34 10.77 30.14
N GLN A 89 -12.95 10.31 29.05
CA GLN A 89 -13.25 11.10 27.84
C GLN A 89 -13.51 12.59 28.13
N GLN A 90 -12.86 13.48 27.37
CA GLN A 90 -13.54 14.60 26.71
C GLN A 90 -12.72 15.10 25.50
N ALA A 91 -13.41 15.68 24.52
CA ALA A 91 -12.87 15.94 23.20
C ALA A 91 -12.03 17.23 23.11
N PHE A 92 -11.00 17.20 22.27
CA PHE A 92 -10.51 18.34 21.50
C PHE A 92 -10.14 17.86 20.09
N ALA A 93 -10.33 18.74 19.11
CA ALA A 93 -10.12 18.48 17.69
C ALA A 93 -9.14 19.50 17.09
N GLU A 94 -8.72 19.24 15.85
CA GLU A 94 -7.79 20.06 15.05
C GLU A 94 -6.33 20.04 15.55
N SER A 95 -5.31 20.21 14.71
CA SER A 95 -5.31 20.62 13.30
C SER A 95 -4.23 19.90 12.48
N SER A 96 -4.52 19.59 11.22
CA SER A 96 -3.52 19.33 10.19
C SER A 96 -3.92 20.08 8.90
N THR A 97 -2.97 20.80 8.29
CA THR A 97 -3.29 21.78 7.24
C THR A 97 -3.09 21.26 5.83
N ARG A 98 -4.13 21.40 4.99
CA ARG A 98 -4.09 21.33 3.51
C ARG A 98 -3.44 20.08 2.90
N THR A 99 -4.21 19.01 2.86
CA THR A 99 -4.50 18.37 1.56
C THR A 99 -5.88 18.86 1.11
N GLU A 100 -6.27 18.69 -0.17
CA GLU A 100 -7.69 18.79 -0.51
C GLU A 100 -8.47 17.74 0.30
N ALA A 101 -9.62 18.11 0.85
CA ALA A 101 -10.33 17.26 1.80
C ALA A 101 -10.91 16.03 1.09
N VAL A 102 -10.24 14.89 1.25
CA VAL A 102 -10.69 13.58 0.75
C VAL A 102 -12.11 13.33 1.25
N VAL A 103 -13.02 13.02 0.32
CA VAL A 103 -14.44 12.85 0.67
C VAL A 103 -14.60 11.57 1.50
N ALA A 104 -15.14 11.71 2.70
CA ALA A 104 -15.50 10.57 3.54
C ALA A 104 -16.56 9.71 2.84
N LEU A 105 -16.20 8.47 2.52
CA LEU A 105 -17.09 7.53 1.84
C LEU A 105 -17.94 6.73 2.85
N ASP A 106 -18.96 6.05 2.34
CA ASP A 106 -19.71 5.06 3.11
C ASP A 106 -18.76 3.93 3.58
N PRO A 107 -18.82 3.47 4.85
CA PRO A 107 -17.93 2.42 5.36
C PRO A 107 -17.94 1.10 4.55
N ARG A 108 -18.98 0.83 3.75
CA ARG A 108 -19.03 -0.31 2.82
C ARG A 108 -18.12 -0.16 1.61
N VAL A 109 -17.52 1.02 1.38
CA VAL A 109 -16.55 1.28 0.31
C VAL A 109 -15.14 1.21 0.90
N GLY A 110 -14.28 0.44 0.25
CA GLY A 110 -12.85 0.36 0.53
C GLY A 110 -12.04 1.42 -0.21
N SER A 111 -10.73 1.39 -0.03
CA SER A 111 -9.80 2.35 -0.67
C SER A 111 -9.97 2.39 -2.20
N ASN A 112 -9.88 3.60 -2.76
CA ASN A 112 -9.78 3.82 -4.20
C ASN A 112 -8.35 3.47 -4.65
N ILE A 113 -8.19 2.39 -5.40
CA ILE A 113 -6.90 1.79 -5.75
C ILE A 113 -6.65 1.92 -7.26
N ARG A 114 -5.52 2.55 -7.63
CA ARG A 114 -5.01 2.60 -9.02
C ARG A 114 -4.67 1.18 -9.47
N LEU A 115 -5.02 0.77 -10.68
CA LEU A 115 -4.75 -0.59 -11.16
C LEU A 115 -3.30 -0.79 -11.64
N GLY A 116 -2.32 -0.40 -10.82
CA GLY A 116 -0.89 -0.48 -11.10
C GLY A 116 -0.34 0.66 -11.96
N ASP A 117 0.98 0.74 -12.05
CA ASP A 117 1.68 1.83 -12.72
C ASP A 117 1.70 1.72 -14.25
N ASP A 118 1.76 2.87 -14.92
CA ASP A 118 1.82 2.96 -16.37
C ASP A 118 3.02 2.16 -16.93
N PRO A 119 2.80 1.26 -17.91
CA PRO A 119 3.88 0.55 -18.57
C PRO A 119 4.92 1.50 -19.16
N ALA A 120 6.21 1.22 -18.92
CA ALA A 120 7.32 2.09 -19.33
C ALA A 120 7.46 2.29 -20.86
N ALA A 121 6.75 1.50 -21.67
CA ALA A 121 6.65 1.68 -23.11
C ALA A 121 5.74 2.86 -23.52
N LEU A 122 4.92 3.40 -22.61
CA LEU A 122 4.07 4.55 -22.88
C LEU A 122 4.86 5.87 -22.78
N PRO A 123 4.81 6.75 -23.79
CA PRO A 123 5.38 8.10 -23.73
C PRO A 123 4.92 8.87 -22.48
N SER A 124 5.74 9.78 -21.98
CA SER A 124 5.40 10.60 -20.80
C SER A 124 4.26 11.59 -21.05
N ASP A 125 4.03 11.95 -22.30
CA ASP A 125 3.05 12.92 -22.78
C ASP A 125 1.76 12.29 -23.34
N GLN A 126 1.70 10.96 -23.51
CA GLN A 126 0.52 10.25 -23.99
C GLN A 126 0.18 9.06 -23.09
N ARG A 127 -0.44 9.36 -21.93
CA ARG A 127 -0.78 8.39 -20.87
C ARG A 127 -2.25 8.32 -20.49
N ALA A 128 -3.17 8.88 -21.28
CA ALA A 128 -4.60 8.81 -20.94
C ALA A 128 -5.13 7.38 -21.11
N GLN A 129 -5.72 6.79 -20.08
CA GLN A 129 -6.52 5.57 -20.20
C GLN A 129 -8.00 5.88 -20.50
N ALA A 130 -8.71 4.91 -21.07
CA ALA A 130 -10.15 5.00 -21.33
C ALA A 130 -10.78 3.60 -21.40
N GLU A 131 -12.12 3.54 -21.30
CA GLU A 131 -12.93 2.32 -21.56
C GLU A 131 -12.53 1.10 -20.72
N PRO A 132 -12.69 1.14 -19.38
CA PRO A 132 -12.29 0.04 -18.51
C PRO A 132 -13.34 -1.08 -18.44
N HIS A 133 -12.89 -2.33 -18.50
CA HIS A 133 -13.67 -3.53 -18.18
C HIS A 133 -12.97 -4.38 -17.11
N ILE A 134 -13.72 -5.23 -16.40
CA ILE A 134 -13.20 -6.12 -15.36
C ILE A 134 -13.98 -7.43 -15.29
N ALA A 135 -13.28 -8.54 -15.06
CA ALA A 135 -13.85 -9.88 -14.85
C ALA A 135 -13.29 -10.53 -13.57
N ARG A 136 -14.08 -11.45 -13.00
CA ARG A 136 -13.70 -12.30 -11.85
C ARG A 136 -13.70 -13.77 -12.26
N ALA A 137 -12.72 -14.54 -11.81
CA ALA A 137 -12.72 -15.99 -12.02
C ALA A 137 -13.83 -16.67 -11.20
N PRO A 138 -14.78 -17.41 -11.81
CA PRO A 138 -15.90 -18.00 -11.06
C PRO A 138 -15.48 -19.01 -9.98
N SER A 139 -14.37 -19.72 -10.22
CA SER A 139 -13.81 -20.76 -9.34
C SER A 139 -12.75 -20.24 -8.35
N ALA A 140 -12.28 -19.00 -8.52
CA ALA A 140 -11.21 -18.40 -7.73
C ALA A 140 -11.51 -16.90 -7.49
N PRO A 141 -12.45 -16.55 -6.59
CA PRO A 141 -13.06 -15.21 -6.55
C PRO A 141 -12.10 -14.05 -6.26
N ASP A 142 -10.92 -14.30 -5.68
CA ASP A 142 -9.88 -13.29 -5.46
C ASP A 142 -9.02 -13.01 -6.71
N PHE A 143 -9.12 -13.81 -7.78
CA PHE A 143 -8.53 -13.52 -9.09
C PHE A 143 -9.44 -12.61 -9.91
N LEU A 144 -8.94 -11.39 -10.16
CA LEU A 144 -9.56 -10.39 -11.03
C LEU A 144 -8.64 -10.05 -12.20
N LEU A 145 -9.25 -9.85 -13.37
CA LEU A 145 -8.60 -9.34 -14.58
C LEU A 145 -9.34 -8.07 -15.02
N ALA A 146 -8.63 -6.94 -15.05
CA ALA A 146 -9.12 -5.69 -15.61
C ALA A 146 -8.39 -5.39 -16.93
N THR A 147 -9.00 -4.57 -17.79
CA THR A 147 -8.41 -4.13 -19.06
C THR A 147 -8.99 -2.78 -19.48
N PHE A 148 -8.21 -1.99 -20.20
CA PHE A 148 -8.50 -0.59 -20.57
C PHE A 148 -7.56 -0.16 -21.70
N GLN A 149 -7.91 0.90 -22.42
CA GLN A 149 -7.03 1.48 -23.44
C GLN A 149 -5.82 2.16 -22.80
N GLU A 150 -4.64 2.07 -23.43
CA GLU A 150 -3.38 2.64 -22.92
C GLU A 150 -2.84 3.72 -23.88
N GLY A 151 -2.84 4.98 -23.44
CA GLY A 151 -2.40 6.11 -24.28
C GLY A 151 -3.42 6.48 -25.36
N ARG A 152 -4.67 6.74 -24.97
CA ARG A 152 -5.80 7.12 -25.83
C ARG A 152 -5.52 8.34 -26.71
N TYR A 153 -5.75 8.21 -28.02
CA TYR A 153 -5.76 9.32 -28.96
C TYR A 153 -7.12 10.04 -29.00
N THR A 154 -7.09 11.36 -29.21
CA THR A 154 -8.30 12.19 -29.46
C THR A 154 -9.06 11.80 -30.72
N ASN A 155 -8.37 11.25 -31.73
CA ASN A 155 -8.96 10.83 -33.01
C ASN A 155 -9.22 9.31 -33.13
N GLY A 156 -9.28 8.58 -32.01
CA GLY A 156 -9.73 7.17 -31.96
C GLY A 156 -8.61 6.15 -31.76
N GLY A 157 -8.92 5.12 -30.96
CA GLY A 157 -7.96 4.13 -30.47
C GLY A 157 -6.86 4.71 -29.58
N ALA A 158 -5.92 3.85 -29.20
CA ALA A 158 -4.84 4.13 -28.27
C ALA A 158 -3.50 3.56 -28.77
N ILE A 159 -2.40 3.83 -28.05
CA ILE A 159 -1.07 3.27 -28.36
C ILE A 159 -1.11 1.75 -28.24
N ASP A 160 -1.78 1.23 -27.23
CA ASP A 160 -2.07 -0.19 -27.04
C ASP A 160 -3.34 -0.37 -26.19
N CYS A 161 -3.71 -1.61 -25.87
CA CYS A 161 -4.58 -1.91 -24.76
C CYS A 161 -3.77 -2.55 -23.62
N GLY A 162 -4.12 -2.19 -22.39
CA GLY A 162 -3.49 -2.68 -21.17
C GLY A 162 -4.37 -3.67 -20.44
N TYR A 163 -3.76 -4.45 -19.56
CA TYR A 163 -4.45 -5.30 -18.61
C TYR A 163 -3.79 -5.20 -17.24
N SER A 164 -4.61 -5.42 -16.21
CA SER A 164 -4.17 -5.46 -14.82
C SER A 164 -4.72 -6.68 -14.11
N VAL A 165 -3.92 -7.29 -13.24
CA VAL A 165 -4.28 -8.53 -12.52
C VAL A 165 -4.20 -8.33 -11.02
N SER A 166 -5.23 -8.79 -10.31
CA SER A 166 -5.24 -8.93 -8.86
C SER A 166 -5.46 -10.39 -8.46
N ARG A 167 -4.88 -10.80 -7.32
CA ARG A 167 -5.00 -12.16 -6.75
C ARG A 167 -5.42 -12.16 -5.28
N ASN A 168 -5.90 -11.02 -4.79
CA ASN A 168 -6.35 -10.79 -3.41
C ASN A 168 -7.66 -9.97 -3.37
N GLY A 169 -8.54 -10.19 -4.36
CA GLY A 169 -9.87 -9.57 -4.40
C GLY A 169 -9.88 -8.09 -4.82
N GLY A 170 -8.78 -7.58 -5.38
CA GLY A 170 -8.67 -6.21 -5.88
C GLY A 170 -7.87 -5.24 -5.00
N LEU A 171 -7.15 -5.73 -3.98
CA LEU A 171 -6.36 -4.89 -3.07
C LEU A 171 -5.02 -4.46 -3.67
N THR A 172 -4.38 -5.33 -4.45
CA THR A 172 -3.13 -5.01 -5.17
C THR A 172 -3.23 -5.44 -6.62
N TRP A 173 -2.61 -4.68 -7.52
CA TRP A 173 -2.66 -4.88 -8.97
C TRP A 173 -1.28 -4.82 -9.62
N THR A 174 -0.99 -5.75 -10.52
CA THR A 174 0.05 -5.58 -11.55
C THR A 174 -0.59 -5.00 -12.82
N ARG A 175 0.20 -4.37 -13.69
CA ARG A 175 -0.25 -3.75 -14.96
C ARG A 175 0.75 -4.00 -16.09
N ALA A 176 0.26 -4.24 -17.30
CA ALA A 176 1.08 -4.42 -18.50
C ALA A 176 0.30 -4.11 -19.79
N LEU A 177 1.02 -3.84 -20.89
CA LEU A 177 0.43 -3.84 -22.23
C LEU A 177 0.18 -5.28 -22.71
N ILE A 178 -0.84 -5.50 -23.54
CA ILE A 178 -1.14 -6.82 -24.12
C ILE A 178 0.01 -7.24 -25.07
N PRO A 179 0.74 -8.33 -24.80
CA PRO A 179 1.90 -8.71 -25.60
C PRO A 179 1.55 -8.95 -27.07
N GLN A 180 2.39 -8.43 -27.98
CA GLN A 180 2.25 -8.60 -29.42
C GLN A 180 0.92 -8.08 -30.01
N LEU A 181 0.30 -7.06 -29.39
CA LEU A 181 -0.88 -6.38 -29.95
C LEU A 181 -0.49 -5.21 -30.87
N THR A 182 0.26 -4.22 -30.39
CA THR A 182 0.72 -3.07 -31.20
C THR A 182 2.24 -2.94 -31.19
N PRO A 183 2.87 -2.07 -32.01
CA PRO A 183 4.31 -1.86 -31.98
C PRO A 183 4.91 -1.50 -30.61
N ALA A 184 4.11 -0.98 -29.65
CA ALA A 184 4.54 -0.74 -28.27
C ALA A 184 4.77 -2.03 -27.46
N SER A 185 4.11 -3.12 -27.85
CA SER A 185 4.20 -4.48 -27.26
C SER A 185 4.77 -5.53 -28.23
N GLY A 186 5.27 -5.11 -29.39
CA GLY A 186 5.87 -5.97 -30.43
C GLY A 186 4.87 -6.57 -31.43
N GLY A 187 3.64 -6.06 -31.49
CA GLY A 187 2.56 -6.52 -32.37
C GLY A 187 2.39 -5.74 -33.68
N PRO A 188 1.47 -6.20 -34.56
CA PRO A 188 1.32 -5.67 -35.91
C PRO A 188 0.42 -4.42 -36.01
N TYR A 189 -0.58 -4.26 -35.11
CA TYR A 189 -1.63 -3.26 -35.27
C TYR A 189 -1.13 -1.86 -34.83
N PRO A 190 -1.08 -0.81 -35.69
CA PRO A 190 -0.54 0.48 -35.27
C PRO A 190 -1.33 1.22 -34.16
N ARG A 191 -2.54 0.73 -33.83
CA ARG A 191 -3.35 1.13 -32.66
C ARG A 191 -4.22 -0.05 -32.20
N ALA A 192 -4.68 0.00 -30.95
CA ALA A 192 -5.73 -0.88 -30.43
C ALA A 192 -6.87 -0.06 -29.76
N THR A 193 -8.05 -0.65 -29.56
CA THR A 193 -9.22 -0.03 -28.91
C THR A 193 -10.16 -1.08 -28.31
N ASP A 194 -11.15 -0.62 -27.54
CA ASP A 194 -12.31 -1.36 -27.04
C ASP A 194 -11.98 -2.74 -26.39
N PRO A 195 -11.16 -2.77 -25.33
CA PRO A 195 -10.79 -4.01 -24.68
C PRO A 195 -11.86 -4.51 -23.70
N VAL A 196 -12.14 -5.82 -23.76
CA VAL A 196 -13.11 -6.52 -22.88
C VAL A 196 -12.46 -7.79 -22.32
N ALA A 197 -12.48 -7.92 -20.99
CA ALA A 197 -11.91 -9.04 -20.25
C ALA A 197 -12.94 -10.13 -19.90
N ALA A 198 -12.54 -11.40 -19.95
CA ALA A 198 -13.31 -12.54 -19.45
C ALA A 198 -12.42 -13.63 -18.85
N ILE A 199 -12.98 -14.51 -18.01
CA ILE A 199 -12.27 -15.63 -17.38
C ILE A 199 -13.17 -16.88 -17.38
N ASP A 200 -12.63 -18.07 -17.68
CA ASP A 200 -13.37 -19.34 -17.65
C ASP A 200 -13.31 -20.08 -16.30
N LEU A 201 -14.04 -21.20 -16.17
CA LEU A 201 -14.07 -22.02 -14.96
C LEU A 201 -12.70 -22.57 -14.53
N ASN A 202 -11.75 -22.72 -15.47
CA ASN A 202 -10.40 -23.21 -15.21
C ASN A 202 -9.43 -22.08 -14.82
N GLY A 203 -9.89 -20.83 -14.82
CA GLY A 203 -9.05 -19.65 -14.61
C GLY A 203 -8.28 -19.22 -15.87
N THR A 204 -8.62 -19.72 -17.06
CA THR A 204 -8.07 -19.16 -18.32
C THR A 204 -8.60 -17.75 -18.47
N ALA A 205 -7.70 -16.79 -18.65
CA ALA A 205 -8.01 -15.39 -18.87
C ALA A 205 -8.01 -15.06 -20.37
N TYR A 206 -8.97 -14.24 -20.80
CA TYR A 206 -9.16 -13.81 -22.18
C TYR A 206 -9.30 -12.29 -22.23
N LEU A 207 -8.61 -11.68 -23.20
CA LEU A 207 -8.69 -10.25 -23.51
C LEU A 207 -9.10 -10.10 -24.97
N ASN A 208 -10.33 -9.66 -25.20
CA ASN A 208 -10.85 -9.38 -26.53
C ASN A 208 -10.69 -7.90 -26.85
N THR A 209 -10.05 -7.56 -27.97
CA THR A 209 -9.74 -6.18 -28.35
C THR A 209 -9.97 -5.94 -29.85
N LEU A 210 -10.04 -4.68 -30.26
CA LEU A 210 -9.98 -4.29 -31.66
C LEU A 210 -8.57 -3.85 -32.06
N GLY A 211 -8.05 -4.42 -33.14
CA GLY A 211 -6.80 -4.02 -33.78
C GLY A 211 -7.06 -3.17 -35.03
N PHE A 212 -6.37 -2.04 -35.16
CA PHE A 212 -6.37 -1.24 -36.40
C PHE A 212 -5.27 -1.75 -37.33
N ASP A 213 -5.58 -2.04 -38.59
CA ASP A 213 -4.60 -2.44 -39.61
C ASP A 213 -4.79 -1.62 -40.89
N GLY A 214 -4.08 -0.50 -41.04
CA GLY A 214 -4.07 0.31 -42.27
C GLY A 214 -5.43 0.89 -42.74
N GLY A 215 -6.49 0.76 -41.94
CA GLY A 215 -7.88 1.09 -42.29
C GLY A 215 -8.84 -0.10 -42.28
N PHE A 216 -8.34 -1.33 -42.22
CA PHE A 216 -9.08 -2.53 -41.86
C PHE A 216 -9.20 -2.60 -40.32
N GLY A 217 -10.29 -3.19 -39.81
CA GLY A 217 -10.43 -3.51 -38.39
C GLY A 217 -10.37 -5.02 -38.16
N ALA A 218 -9.69 -5.43 -37.09
CA ALA A 218 -9.60 -6.80 -36.63
C ALA A 218 -10.27 -6.93 -35.25
N VAL A 219 -10.99 -8.03 -35.01
CA VAL A 219 -11.37 -8.46 -33.66
C VAL A 219 -10.41 -9.57 -33.27
N VAL A 220 -9.66 -9.39 -32.19
CA VAL A 220 -8.66 -10.35 -31.73
C VAL A 220 -8.93 -10.78 -30.28
N VAL A 221 -8.39 -11.94 -29.90
CA VAL A 221 -8.45 -12.46 -28.53
C VAL A 221 -7.06 -12.92 -28.10
N SER A 222 -6.54 -12.33 -27.03
CA SER A 222 -5.32 -12.78 -26.35
C SER A 222 -5.70 -13.69 -25.18
N ARG A 223 -4.91 -14.73 -24.92
CA ARG A 223 -5.21 -15.77 -23.91
C ARG A 223 -4.08 -15.94 -22.91
N SER A 224 -4.42 -16.13 -21.63
CA SER A 224 -3.50 -16.53 -20.56
C SER A 224 -4.00 -17.79 -19.85
N THR A 225 -3.10 -18.74 -19.57
CA THR A 225 -3.38 -19.99 -18.84
C THR A 225 -2.67 -20.08 -17.49
N ASP A 226 -1.96 -19.03 -17.06
CA ASP A 226 -1.21 -18.95 -15.80
C ASP A 226 -1.85 -18.00 -14.76
N GLY A 227 -3.08 -17.54 -15.06
CA GLY A 227 -3.82 -16.53 -14.30
C GLY A 227 -3.37 -15.10 -14.59
N GLY A 228 -3.03 -14.79 -15.85
CA GLY A 228 -2.67 -13.45 -16.31
C GLY A 228 -1.26 -12.98 -15.96
N GLN A 229 -0.31 -13.88 -15.69
CA GLN A 229 1.11 -13.53 -15.59
C GLN A 229 1.72 -13.32 -16.97
N THR A 230 1.36 -14.19 -17.93
CA THR A 230 1.73 -14.07 -19.34
C THR A 230 0.51 -14.27 -20.23
N PHE A 231 0.49 -13.59 -21.38
CA PHE A 231 -0.51 -13.77 -22.43
C PHE A 231 0.18 -14.25 -23.72
N ALA A 232 -0.44 -15.22 -24.39
CA ALA A 232 -0.08 -15.64 -25.73
C ALA A 232 -0.43 -14.55 -26.76
N PRO A 233 0.21 -14.55 -27.95
CA PRO A 233 -0.07 -13.57 -29.00
C PRO A 233 -1.55 -13.53 -29.40
N PRO A 234 -2.10 -12.38 -29.83
CA PRO A 234 -3.51 -12.25 -30.16
C PRO A 234 -3.91 -13.16 -31.33
N VAL A 235 -4.96 -13.96 -31.15
CA VAL A 235 -5.57 -14.76 -32.22
C VAL A 235 -6.68 -13.95 -32.89
N VAL A 236 -6.69 -13.91 -34.23
CA VAL A 236 -7.73 -13.20 -35.00
C VAL A 236 -9.03 -13.98 -34.97
N ALA A 237 -10.06 -13.39 -34.35
CA ALA A 237 -11.42 -13.91 -34.31
C ALA A 237 -12.27 -13.40 -35.49
N TYR A 238 -12.01 -12.17 -35.97
CA TYR A 238 -12.57 -11.63 -37.21
C TYR A 238 -11.60 -10.62 -37.84
N GLN A 239 -11.58 -10.55 -39.17
CA GLN A 239 -10.84 -9.56 -39.96
C GLN A 239 -11.78 -8.92 -40.98
N SER A 240 -11.78 -7.58 -41.07
CA SER A 240 -12.45 -6.85 -42.16
C SER A 240 -11.96 -7.29 -43.54
N ALA A 241 -12.89 -7.46 -44.49
CA ALA A 241 -12.56 -7.71 -45.90
C ALA A 241 -12.15 -6.45 -46.68
N SER A 242 -12.41 -5.24 -46.14
CA SER A 242 -12.03 -3.95 -46.73
C SER A 242 -12.07 -2.86 -45.66
N SER A 243 -11.43 -1.72 -45.91
CA SER A 243 -11.60 -0.50 -45.10
C SER A 243 -12.97 0.19 -45.30
N ALA A 244 -13.85 -0.37 -46.14
CA ALA A 244 -15.23 0.11 -46.28
C ALA A 244 -16.15 -0.46 -45.18
N VAL A 245 -15.76 -1.54 -44.51
CA VAL A 245 -16.57 -2.27 -43.53
C VAL A 245 -15.71 -2.63 -42.32
N PHE A 246 -16.10 -2.23 -41.11
CA PHE A 246 -15.27 -2.38 -39.89
C PHE A 246 -16.06 -2.90 -38.67
N PRO A 247 -15.44 -3.76 -37.83
CA PRO A 247 -15.99 -4.11 -36.52
C PRO A 247 -15.80 -2.94 -35.54
N ASP A 248 -16.81 -2.69 -34.70
CA ASP A 248 -16.75 -1.82 -33.51
C ASP A 248 -17.68 -2.38 -32.42
N LYS A 249 -17.46 -1.97 -31.15
CA LYS A 249 -18.20 -2.43 -29.96
C LYS A 249 -18.30 -3.95 -29.89
N ASN A 250 -17.12 -4.58 -29.86
CA ASN A 250 -16.92 -5.98 -29.54
C ASN A 250 -17.29 -6.28 -28.09
N TRP A 251 -17.64 -7.54 -27.83
CA TRP A 251 -17.77 -8.08 -26.48
C TRP A 251 -17.47 -9.58 -26.49
N ILE A 252 -17.09 -10.13 -25.33
CA ILE A 252 -16.80 -11.56 -25.16
C ILE A 252 -17.58 -12.14 -23.99
N ALA A 253 -18.14 -13.33 -24.19
CA ALA A 253 -18.75 -14.15 -23.15
C ALA A 253 -18.16 -15.56 -23.14
N VAL A 254 -18.11 -16.17 -21.95
CA VAL A 254 -17.66 -17.55 -21.74
C VAL A 254 -18.85 -18.36 -21.23
N ASN A 255 -19.05 -19.54 -21.81
CA ASN A 255 -20.05 -20.49 -21.35
C ASN A 255 -19.48 -21.43 -20.27
N ASP A 256 -20.14 -21.51 -19.12
CA ASP A 256 -19.89 -22.50 -18.06
C ASP A 256 -20.91 -23.65 -18.05
N PHE A 257 -21.96 -23.59 -18.87
CA PHE A 257 -23.05 -24.54 -18.86
C PHE A 257 -22.89 -25.67 -19.89
N ALA A 258 -23.14 -26.92 -19.48
CA ALA A 258 -23.12 -28.07 -20.38
C ALA A 258 -24.18 -27.97 -21.50
N PRO A 259 -23.90 -28.49 -22.72
CA PRO A 259 -22.71 -29.28 -23.08
C PRO A 259 -21.44 -28.47 -23.41
N ASN A 260 -21.53 -27.24 -23.94
CA ASN A 260 -20.37 -26.50 -24.47
C ASN A 260 -19.58 -25.71 -23.41
N VAL A 261 -19.21 -26.35 -22.29
CA VAL A 261 -18.41 -25.70 -21.23
C VAL A 261 -17.06 -25.24 -21.79
N GLY A 262 -16.68 -23.99 -21.54
CA GLY A 262 -15.47 -23.35 -22.09
C GLY A 262 -15.66 -22.67 -23.46
N ARG A 263 -16.84 -22.77 -24.09
CA ARG A 263 -17.12 -22.06 -25.34
C ARG A 263 -17.02 -20.55 -25.15
N LEU A 264 -16.29 -19.91 -26.06
CA LEU A 264 -16.27 -18.45 -26.21
C LEU A 264 -17.32 -18.04 -27.24
N ALA A 265 -18.05 -16.97 -26.94
CA ALA A 265 -18.82 -16.21 -27.93
C ALA A 265 -18.29 -14.78 -27.97
N VAL A 266 -17.78 -14.36 -29.13
CA VAL A 266 -17.39 -12.97 -29.37
C VAL A 266 -18.42 -12.36 -30.32
N THR A 267 -19.01 -11.23 -29.90
CA THR A 267 -19.97 -10.46 -30.71
C THR A 267 -19.39 -9.09 -31.03
N PHE A 268 -19.80 -8.48 -32.14
CA PHE A 268 -19.37 -7.14 -32.53
C PHE A 268 -20.37 -6.51 -33.49
N THR A 269 -20.41 -5.19 -33.55
CA THR A 269 -21.21 -4.43 -34.52
C THR A 269 -20.40 -4.28 -35.81
N LEU A 270 -20.97 -4.64 -36.97
CA LEU A 270 -20.27 -4.55 -38.25
C LEU A 270 -20.75 -3.34 -39.07
N PHE A 271 -20.02 -2.22 -38.98
CA PHE A 271 -20.36 -0.98 -39.66
C PHE A 271 -19.94 -0.97 -41.13
N SER A 272 -20.70 -0.26 -41.97
CA SER A 272 -20.29 0.07 -43.35
C SER A 272 -20.26 1.59 -43.58
N ASN A 273 -19.15 2.08 -44.16
CA ASN A 273 -19.01 3.47 -44.57
C ASN A 273 -19.60 3.76 -45.99
N THR A 274 -20.00 2.73 -46.75
CA THR A 274 -20.62 2.87 -48.07
C THR A 274 -21.89 3.73 -48.06
N GLN A 275 -22.22 4.36 -49.20
CA GLN A 275 -23.42 5.19 -49.35
C GLN A 275 -24.66 4.35 -49.70
N GLY A 276 -25.83 4.73 -49.19
CA GLY A 276 -27.13 4.17 -49.58
C GLY A 276 -27.62 2.99 -48.74
N ILE A 277 -28.03 3.27 -47.49
CA ILE A 277 -28.41 2.32 -46.41
C ILE A 277 -27.18 1.76 -45.66
N ARG A 278 -27.18 1.88 -44.33
CA ARG A 278 -26.09 1.48 -43.42
C ARG A 278 -26.57 0.41 -42.42
N PRO A 279 -26.78 -0.85 -42.84
CA PRO A 279 -27.02 -1.90 -41.85
C PRO A 279 -25.77 -2.04 -40.99
N SER A 280 -25.93 -2.00 -39.67
CA SER A 280 -24.85 -2.22 -38.69
C SER A 280 -25.15 -3.48 -37.87
N PRO A 281 -25.27 -4.67 -38.50
CA PRO A 281 -25.71 -5.87 -37.82
C PRO A 281 -24.76 -6.25 -36.68
N ILE A 282 -25.32 -6.84 -35.61
CA ILE A 282 -24.49 -7.56 -34.64
C ILE A 282 -24.11 -8.91 -35.27
N MET A 283 -22.81 -9.10 -35.44
CA MET A 283 -22.19 -10.34 -35.85
C MET A 283 -21.69 -11.12 -34.64
N ARG A 284 -21.55 -12.44 -34.79
CA ARG A 284 -20.87 -13.31 -33.82
C ARG A 284 -19.83 -14.19 -34.48
N VAL A 285 -18.84 -14.60 -33.69
CA VAL A 285 -17.96 -15.76 -33.93
C VAL A 285 -17.86 -16.58 -32.64
N LEU A 286 -17.78 -17.91 -32.77
CA LEU A 286 -17.67 -18.84 -31.64
C LEU A 286 -16.32 -19.55 -31.66
N SER A 287 -15.85 -19.99 -30.49
CA SER A 287 -14.72 -20.91 -30.34
C SER A 287 -15.02 -21.96 -29.27
N ASP A 288 -14.75 -23.23 -29.58
CA ASP A 288 -14.88 -24.37 -28.65
C ASP A 288 -13.51 -24.91 -28.17
N ASP A 289 -12.40 -24.24 -28.51
CA ASP A 289 -11.02 -24.69 -28.20
C ASP A 289 -10.21 -23.70 -27.33
N GLY A 290 -10.90 -22.76 -26.68
CA GLY A 290 -10.27 -21.69 -25.90
C GLY A 290 -9.65 -20.59 -26.76
N GLY A 291 -10.30 -20.23 -27.87
CA GLY A 291 -9.95 -19.07 -28.69
C GLY A 291 -8.81 -19.29 -29.69
N GLN A 292 -8.41 -20.53 -29.96
CA GLN A 292 -7.36 -20.88 -30.92
C GLN A 292 -7.90 -20.93 -32.35
N THR A 293 -9.14 -21.41 -32.53
CA THR A 293 -9.88 -21.35 -33.79
C THR A 293 -11.28 -20.77 -33.59
N TRP A 294 -11.82 -20.17 -34.66
CA TRP A 294 -13.06 -19.40 -34.65
C TRP A 294 -13.97 -19.79 -35.83
N THR A 295 -15.28 -19.79 -35.61
CA THR A 295 -16.26 -20.00 -36.69
C THR A 295 -16.27 -18.84 -37.68
N SER A 296 -16.74 -19.07 -38.91
CA SER A 296 -17.11 -17.98 -39.82
C SER A 296 -18.13 -17.03 -39.17
N PRO A 297 -18.07 -15.72 -39.45
CA PRO A 297 -18.93 -14.72 -38.81
C PRO A 297 -20.38 -14.82 -39.29
N ALA A 298 -21.33 -14.71 -38.35
CA ALA A 298 -22.77 -14.82 -38.65
C ALA A 298 -23.60 -13.73 -37.94
N SER A 299 -24.58 -13.15 -38.64
CA SER A 299 -25.56 -12.21 -38.06
C SER A 299 -26.43 -12.91 -37.01
N ILE A 300 -26.69 -12.26 -35.88
CA ILE A 300 -27.51 -12.81 -34.78
C ILE A 300 -29.02 -12.63 -35.00
N HIS A 301 -29.40 -11.79 -35.96
CA HIS A 301 -30.78 -11.45 -36.31
C HIS A 301 -30.98 -11.47 -37.85
N PRO A 302 -32.23 -11.46 -38.36
CA PRO A 302 -32.53 -11.24 -39.77
C PRO A 302 -31.95 -9.91 -40.30
N SER A 303 -31.86 -9.76 -41.63
CA SER A 303 -31.19 -8.61 -42.28
C SER A 303 -31.96 -7.29 -42.15
N ASN A 304 -31.23 -6.17 -42.33
CA ASN A 304 -31.70 -4.77 -42.33
C ASN A 304 -31.98 -4.15 -40.95
N TYR A 305 -31.09 -4.39 -39.99
CA TYR A 305 -31.07 -3.71 -38.68
C TYR A 305 -29.91 -2.69 -38.63
N GLU A 306 -30.16 -1.55 -37.98
CA GLU A 306 -29.13 -0.58 -37.55
C GLU A 306 -29.11 -0.60 -36.02
N VAL A 307 -28.12 -1.33 -35.48
CA VAL A 307 -28.00 -1.76 -34.08
C VAL A 307 -26.55 -1.57 -33.59
N GLN A 308 -26.33 -1.56 -32.27
CA GLN A 308 -25.00 -1.49 -31.65
C GLN A 308 -25.03 -2.06 -30.22
N GLY A 309 -23.86 -2.23 -29.60
CA GLY A 309 -23.75 -2.44 -28.14
C GLY A 309 -24.20 -3.82 -27.68
N SER A 310 -23.73 -4.87 -28.36
CA SER A 310 -24.05 -6.25 -28.01
C SER A 310 -23.51 -6.65 -26.63
N GLN A 311 -24.38 -7.20 -25.79
CA GLN A 311 -24.07 -7.79 -24.48
C GLN A 311 -24.47 -9.28 -24.50
N PRO A 312 -23.57 -10.19 -24.93
CA PRO A 312 -23.79 -11.64 -24.87
C PRO A 312 -23.71 -12.15 -23.42
N VAL A 313 -24.69 -12.95 -23.00
CA VAL A 313 -24.71 -13.62 -21.69
C VAL A 313 -25.20 -15.07 -21.83
N PHE A 314 -24.37 -16.02 -21.38
CA PHE A 314 -24.72 -17.43 -21.34
C PHE A 314 -25.69 -17.73 -20.19
N LEU A 315 -26.69 -18.54 -20.50
CA LEU A 315 -27.80 -18.94 -19.65
C LEU A 315 -27.73 -20.45 -19.37
N PRO A 316 -28.29 -20.92 -18.23
CA PRO A 316 -28.37 -22.33 -17.89
C PRO A 316 -28.89 -23.21 -19.05
N ASN A 317 -28.27 -24.39 -19.20
CA ASN A 317 -28.48 -25.34 -20.30
C ASN A 317 -27.97 -24.86 -21.67
N ASN A 318 -26.79 -24.20 -21.73
CA ASN A 318 -26.13 -23.78 -22.98
C ASN A 318 -27.01 -22.89 -23.88
N ARG A 319 -27.83 -22.05 -23.25
CA ARG A 319 -28.61 -21.02 -23.95
C ARG A 319 -27.75 -19.75 -24.00
N LEU A 320 -27.90 -18.93 -25.03
CA LEU A 320 -27.17 -17.66 -25.16
C LEU A 320 -28.16 -16.55 -25.48
N ALA A 321 -28.29 -15.59 -24.58
CA ALA A 321 -29.02 -14.36 -24.85
C ALA A 321 -28.02 -13.28 -25.29
N ILE A 322 -28.41 -12.44 -26.24
CA ILE A 322 -27.63 -11.25 -26.62
C ILE A 322 -28.59 -10.07 -26.58
N VAL A 323 -28.35 -9.14 -25.65
CA VAL A 323 -29.04 -7.85 -25.56
C VAL A 323 -28.29 -6.84 -26.45
N TYR A 324 -28.99 -5.96 -27.13
CA TYR A 324 -28.38 -4.90 -27.96
C TYR A 324 -29.33 -3.70 -28.11
N TRP A 325 -28.77 -2.58 -28.58
CA TRP A 325 -29.49 -1.35 -28.89
C TRP A 325 -29.93 -1.33 -30.35
N ASN A 326 -31.14 -0.85 -30.64
CA ASN A 326 -31.71 -0.73 -31.98
C ASN A 326 -32.20 0.72 -32.20
N PHE A 327 -31.66 1.39 -33.23
CA PHE A 327 -31.89 2.81 -33.48
C PHE A 327 -33.21 3.12 -34.23
N ASN A 328 -34.09 2.13 -34.43
CA ASN A 328 -35.48 2.30 -34.89
C ASN A 328 -35.68 3.15 -36.18
N PHE A 329 -34.72 3.12 -37.10
CA PHE A 329 -34.75 3.91 -38.35
C PHE A 329 -35.94 3.60 -39.27
N THR A 330 -36.65 2.48 -39.06
CA THR A 330 -37.79 2.04 -39.86
C THR A 330 -39.08 2.83 -39.61
N ASP A 331 -39.33 3.30 -38.38
CA ASP A 331 -40.62 3.90 -37.99
C ASP A 331 -40.60 5.45 -37.97
N ARG A 332 -39.41 6.06 -37.98
CA ARG A 332 -39.20 7.52 -37.77
C ARG A 332 -39.74 8.06 -36.44
N SER A 333 -39.91 7.19 -35.45
CA SER A 333 -40.10 7.59 -34.05
C SER A 333 -38.85 8.33 -33.53
N THR A 334 -38.99 9.09 -32.45
CA THR A 334 -37.88 9.76 -31.75
C THR A 334 -37.10 8.83 -30.83
N ASP A 335 -37.64 7.65 -30.54
CA ASP A 335 -37.21 6.77 -29.47
C ASP A 335 -36.57 5.51 -30.05
N ASP A 336 -35.45 5.11 -29.45
CA ASP A 336 -34.75 3.87 -29.76
C ASP A 336 -35.43 2.69 -29.06
N PHE A 337 -35.02 1.47 -29.40
CA PHE A 337 -35.43 0.26 -28.69
C PHE A 337 -34.23 -0.48 -28.09
N LEU A 338 -34.47 -1.15 -26.97
CA LEU A 338 -33.64 -2.28 -26.53
C LEU A 338 -34.28 -3.58 -27.00
N GLU A 339 -33.46 -4.49 -27.51
CA GLU A 339 -33.89 -5.81 -28.00
C GLU A 339 -33.00 -6.93 -27.45
N CYS A 340 -33.53 -8.15 -27.47
CA CYS A 340 -32.80 -9.37 -27.18
C CYS A 340 -33.08 -10.45 -28.24
N VAL A 341 -32.03 -11.13 -28.71
CA VAL A 341 -32.16 -12.43 -29.39
C VAL A 341 -31.69 -13.55 -28.48
N VAL A 342 -32.30 -14.73 -28.62
CA VAL A 342 -31.97 -15.91 -27.79
C VAL A 342 -31.69 -17.13 -28.67
N SER A 343 -30.56 -17.76 -28.40
CA SER A 343 -30.13 -19.07 -28.90
C SER A 343 -30.40 -20.15 -27.85
N ASN A 344 -30.72 -21.37 -28.31
CA ASN A 344 -30.86 -22.56 -27.48
C ASN A 344 -29.83 -23.66 -27.81
N ASP A 345 -28.73 -23.30 -28.49
CA ASP A 345 -27.70 -24.20 -29.02
C ASP A 345 -26.27 -23.64 -28.85
N GLY A 346 -26.06 -22.89 -27.77
CA GLY A 346 -24.76 -22.29 -27.43
C GLY A 346 -24.31 -21.18 -28.39
N GLY A 347 -25.25 -20.51 -29.05
CA GLY A 347 -24.99 -19.44 -30.01
C GLY A 347 -24.91 -19.86 -31.48
N VAL A 348 -25.25 -21.09 -31.86
CA VAL A 348 -25.15 -21.53 -33.27
C VAL A 348 -26.29 -20.96 -34.10
N THR A 349 -27.54 -21.01 -33.62
CA THR A 349 -28.74 -20.40 -34.23
C THR A 349 -29.50 -19.54 -33.23
N PHE A 350 -30.28 -18.57 -33.73
CA PHE A 350 -31.04 -17.63 -32.92
C PHE A 350 -32.51 -17.58 -33.34
N GLY A 351 -33.40 -17.38 -32.37
CA GLY A 351 -34.80 -17.03 -32.63
C GLY A 351 -34.94 -15.58 -33.14
N PRO A 352 -36.19 -15.14 -33.43
CA PRO A 352 -36.44 -13.75 -33.80
C PRO A 352 -36.06 -12.78 -32.67
N PRO A 353 -35.70 -11.52 -33.01
CA PRO A 353 -35.60 -10.43 -32.05
C PRO A 353 -36.85 -10.28 -31.18
N LYS A 354 -36.62 -9.87 -29.94
CA LYS A 354 -37.67 -9.64 -28.94
C LYS A 354 -37.46 -8.28 -28.31
N PHE A 355 -38.53 -7.50 -28.28
CA PHE A 355 -38.58 -6.19 -27.67
C PHE A 355 -38.35 -6.27 -26.14
N ILE A 356 -37.47 -5.43 -25.62
CA ILE A 356 -37.29 -5.20 -24.18
C ILE A 356 -38.10 -3.98 -23.77
N THR A 357 -37.79 -2.82 -24.34
CA THR A 357 -38.44 -1.54 -24.05
C THR A 357 -38.08 -0.46 -25.08
N SER A 358 -38.85 0.63 -25.11
CA SER A 358 -38.49 1.86 -25.81
C SER A 358 -37.62 2.74 -24.91
N VAL A 359 -36.72 3.53 -25.49
CA VAL A 359 -35.72 4.30 -24.77
C VAL A 359 -35.60 5.72 -25.31
N HIS A 360 -35.80 6.72 -24.45
CA HIS A 360 -35.57 8.12 -24.79
C HIS A 360 -34.11 8.50 -24.52
N ARG A 361 -33.25 8.23 -25.52
CA ARG A 361 -31.77 8.26 -25.45
C ARG A 361 -31.21 9.49 -24.72
N TYR A 362 -30.47 9.26 -23.63
CA TYR A 362 -29.82 10.34 -22.89
C TYR A 362 -28.34 10.53 -23.26
N ASN A 363 -27.93 11.77 -23.54
CA ASN A 363 -26.52 12.16 -23.68
C ASN A 363 -26.16 13.25 -22.67
N PRO A 364 -25.09 13.11 -21.87
CA PRO A 364 -24.53 14.19 -21.07
C PRO A 364 -23.89 15.28 -21.96
N THR A 365 -23.82 16.51 -21.47
CA THR A 365 -23.09 17.59 -22.15
C THR A 365 -21.60 17.53 -21.84
N SER A 366 -20.75 17.97 -22.77
CA SER A 366 -19.26 18.01 -22.66
C SER A 366 -18.54 16.66 -22.51
N ILE A 367 -19.25 15.58 -22.21
CA ILE A 367 -18.73 14.22 -21.97
C ILE A 367 -19.01 13.32 -23.18
N ARG A 368 -18.06 12.46 -23.54
CA ARG A 368 -18.33 11.30 -24.40
C ARG A 368 -18.77 10.12 -23.52
N SER A 369 -19.85 9.45 -23.93
CA SER A 369 -20.46 8.32 -23.22
C SER A 369 -21.14 7.36 -24.19
N GLY A 370 -21.27 6.08 -23.81
CA GLY A 370 -22.07 5.09 -24.53
C GLY A 370 -23.56 5.26 -24.28
N ALA A 371 -24.12 6.39 -24.74
CA ALA A 371 -25.53 6.76 -24.61
C ALA A 371 -26.53 5.75 -25.24
N PHE A 372 -26.00 4.79 -26.00
CA PHE A 372 -26.69 3.74 -26.75
C PHE A 372 -26.01 2.36 -26.53
N LEU A 373 -25.26 2.20 -25.43
CA LEU A 373 -24.67 0.93 -25.02
C LEU A 373 -25.37 0.46 -23.73
N PRO A 374 -26.19 -0.62 -23.79
CA PRO A 374 -26.70 -1.24 -22.57
C PRO A 374 -25.60 -2.03 -21.86
N SER A 375 -25.78 -2.28 -20.57
CA SER A 375 -25.05 -3.32 -19.85
C SER A 375 -26.03 -4.41 -19.40
N ALA A 376 -25.68 -5.68 -19.62
CA ALA A 376 -26.54 -6.81 -19.29
C ALA A 376 -25.80 -7.91 -18.51
N THR A 377 -26.51 -8.58 -17.61
CA THR A 377 -25.98 -9.68 -16.80
C THR A 377 -27.07 -10.74 -16.53
N THR A 378 -26.68 -11.88 -15.96
CA THR A 378 -27.60 -12.99 -15.65
C THR A 378 -27.13 -13.79 -14.44
N ASP A 379 -28.07 -14.29 -13.64
CA ASP A 379 -27.77 -15.15 -12.51
C ASP A 379 -27.56 -16.60 -12.96
N ARG A 380 -26.75 -17.35 -12.22
CA ARG A 380 -26.34 -18.70 -12.64
C ARG A 380 -27.31 -19.81 -12.22
N THR A 381 -28.33 -19.47 -11.42
CA THR A 381 -29.21 -20.44 -10.77
C THR A 381 -30.55 -20.60 -11.48
N THR A 382 -31.15 -19.49 -11.91
CA THR A 382 -32.46 -19.41 -12.57
C THR A 382 -32.35 -18.89 -14.01
N GLY A 383 -31.31 -18.10 -14.34
CA GLY A 383 -31.12 -17.55 -15.68
C GLY A 383 -32.09 -16.40 -16.00
N ASN A 384 -32.40 -15.56 -15.00
CA ASN A 384 -33.04 -14.28 -15.25
C ASN A 384 -32.05 -13.38 -15.99
N LEU A 385 -32.56 -12.54 -16.89
CA LEU A 385 -31.76 -11.51 -17.55
C LEU A 385 -31.99 -10.18 -16.85
N TYR A 386 -30.92 -9.42 -16.64
CA TYR A 386 -30.94 -8.12 -15.98
C TYR A 386 -30.24 -7.11 -16.89
N VAL A 387 -30.88 -5.97 -17.19
CA VAL A 387 -30.37 -4.95 -18.13
C VAL A 387 -30.43 -3.58 -17.47
N VAL A 388 -29.37 -2.79 -17.65
CA VAL A 388 -29.34 -1.35 -17.32
C VAL A 388 -28.90 -0.51 -18.50
N TYR A 389 -29.43 0.72 -18.55
CA TYR A 389 -29.19 1.69 -19.62
C TYR A 389 -29.43 3.11 -19.11
N GLN A 390 -29.09 4.13 -19.91
CA GLN A 390 -29.30 5.56 -19.58
C GLN A 390 -30.39 6.19 -20.46
N GLU A 391 -31.35 6.88 -19.85
CA GLU A 391 -32.45 7.54 -20.57
C GLU A 391 -33.02 8.76 -19.84
N PHE A 392 -33.78 9.59 -20.55
CA PHE A 392 -34.72 10.55 -19.95
C PHE A 392 -36.01 9.81 -19.56
N HIS A 393 -36.08 9.27 -18.34
CA HIS A 393 -37.15 8.35 -17.93
C HIS A 393 -38.54 9.01 -17.79
N ASP A 394 -38.57 10.29 -17.38
CA ASP A 394 -39.79 11.11 -17.30
C ASP A 394 -39.37 12.60 -17.38
N PRO A 395 -40.09 13.49 -18.11
CA PRO A 395 -39.79 14.92 -18.17
C PRO A 395 -39.69 15.64 -16.82
N ALA A 396 -40.40 15.18 -15.79
CA ALA A 396 -40.31 15.68 -14.42
C ALA A 396 -39.20 15.00 -13.59
N ALA A 397 -38.80 13.77 -13.95
CA ALA A 397 -37.71 13.08 -13.28
C ALA A 397 -36.32 13.51 -13.79
N GLY A 398 -36.18 13.81 -15.09
CA GLY A 398 -34.89 14.00 -15.75
C GLY A 398 -34.17 12.66 -16.05
N PRO A 399 -32.87 12.68 -16.34
CA PRO A 399 -32.14 11.50 -16.79
C PRO A 399 -31.86 10.51 -15.66
N ARG A 400 -31.93 9.22 -15.97
CA ARG A 400 -31.73 8.11 -15.02
C ARG A 400 -30.90 6.99 -15.63
N VAL A 401 -30.20 6.27 -14.75
CA VAL A 401 -29.88 4.86 -15.00
C VAL A 401 -31.13 4.07 -14.67
N VAL A 402 -31.63 3.35 -15.67
CA VAL A 402 -32.90 2.62 -15.60
C VAL A 402 -32.63 1.13 -15.76
N PHE A 403 -33.41 0.33 -15.06
CA PHE A 403 -33.28 -1.11 -14.94
C PHE A 403 -34.54 -1.83 -15.44
N THR A 404 -34.35 -2.97 -16.09
CA THR A 404 -35.41 -3.95 -16.35
C THR A 404 -34.85 -5.38 -16.32
N LYS A 405 -35.72 -6.36 -16.03
CA LYS A 405 -35.39 -7.78 -16.01
C LYS A 405 -36.40 -8.66 -16.75
N SER A 406 -35.94 -9.83 -17.16
CA SER A 406 -36.76 -10.94 -17.66
C SER A 406 -36.57 -12.16 -16.76
N THR A 407 -37.66 -12.81 -16.37
CA THR A 407 -37.66 -14.01 -15.51
C THR A 407 -38.18 -15.26 -16.22
N ASP A 408 -38.24 -15.23 -17.55
CA ASP A 408 -38.69 -16.33 -18.41
C ASP A 408 -37.67 -16.68 -19.51
N GLY A 409 -36.39 -16.34 -19.27
CA GLY A 409 -35.30 -16.57 -20.21
C GLY A 409 -35.36 -15.66 -21.44
N GLY A 410 -35.77 -14.40 -21.25
CA GLY A 410 -35.78 -13.36 -22.27
C GLY A 410 -36.98 -13.41 -23.20
N ASN A 411 -38.16 -13.87 -22.77
CA ASN A 411 -39.40 -13.82 -23.58
C ASN A 411 -40.26 -12.60 -23.25
N THR A 412 -40.38 -12.23 -21.98
CA THR A 412 -41.05 -11.02 -21.51
C THR A 412 -40.18 -10.26 -20.52
N TRP A 413 -40.44 -8.95 -20.36
CA TRP A 413 -39.64 -8.03 -19.58
C TRP A 413 -40.50 -7.19 -18.63
N SER A 414 -39.96 -6.83 -17.47
CA SER A 414 -40.61 -5.93 -16.51
C SER A 414 -40.77 -4.52 -17.09
N ARG A 415 -41.75 -3.76 -16.58
CA ARG A 415 -41.78 -2.30 -16.79
C ARG A 415 -40.48 -1.70 -16.21
N PRO A 416 -39.73 -0.88 -16.97
CA PRO A 416 -38.49 -0.30 -16.47
C PRO A 416 -38.70 0.59 -15.24
N ILE A 417 -37.71 0.61 -14.35
CA ILE A 417 -37.68 1.43 -13.13
C ILE A 417 -36.30 2.08 -12.92
N PRO A 418 -36.19 3.28 -12.33
CA PRO A 418 -34.89 3.87 -12.01
C PRO A 418 -34.10 3.03 -11.01
N ALA A 419 -32.81 2.83 -11.31
CA ALA A 419 -31.81 2.31 -10.37
C ALA A 419 -30.92 3.42 -9.79
N SER A 420 -30.96 4.64 -10.35
CA SER A 420 -30.30 5.82 -9.79
C SER A 420 -31.27 6.77 -9.07
N ASP A 421 -30.93 7.16 -7.85
CA ASP A 421 -31.63 8.18 -7.04
C ASP A 421 -31.17 9.63 -7.35
N ASN A 422 -30.53 9.88 -8.50
CA ASN A 422 -29.92 11.18 -8.80
C ASN A 422 -30.96 12.31 -8.95
N PRO A 423 -30.65 13.56 -8.54
CA PRO A 423 -31.50 14.71 -8.78
C PRO A 423 -31.74 14.95 -10.28
N GLY A 424 -32.95 15.35 -10.67
CA GLY A 424 -33.33 15.43 -12.09
C GLY A 424 -32.58 16.44 -12.96
N SER A 425 -31.81 17.34 -12.35
CA SER A 425 -30.93 18.29 -13.03
C SER A 425 -29.52 17.73 -13.32
N THR A 426 -29.22 16.49 -12.92
CA THR A 426 -27.84 15.96 -12.89
C THR A 426 -27.60 14.91 -13.97
N HIS A 427 -26.42 14.93 -14.57
CA HIS A 427 -25.96 13.93 -15.53
C HIS A 427 -25.85 12.54 -14.88
N VAL A 428 -26.16 11.50 -15.64
CA VAL A 428 -25.80 10.10 -15.38
C VAL A 428 -25.37 9.43 -16.68
N PHE A 429 -24.30 8.64 -16.66
CA PHE A 429 -23.81 7.95 -17.87
C PHE A 429 -22.93 6.71 -17.61
N ASN A 430 -22.76 5.91 -18.67
CA ASN A 430 -22.01 4.64 -18.72
C ASN A 430 -22.37 3.64 -17.61
N PRO A 431 -23.65 3.22 -17.47
CA PRO A 431 -24.04 2.27 -16.44
C PRO A 431 -23.54 0.85 -16.76
N ALA A 432 -22.94 0.19 -15.75
CA ALA A 432 -22.56 -1.22 -15.80
C ALA A 432 -23.25 -2.01 -14.68
N ILE A 433 -23.73 -3.23 -14.95
CA ILE A 433 -24.40 -4.10 -13.97
C ILE A 433 -23.68 -5.44 -13.78
N ALA A 434 -23.63 -5.90 -12.53
CA ALA A 434 -23.36 -7.30 -12.19
C ALA A 434 -24.37 -7.84 -11.18
N THR A 435 -24.50 -9.17 -11.15
CA THR A 435 -25.40 -9.90 -10.25
C THR A 435 -24.63 -10.98 -9.46
N SER A 436 -25.12 -11.34 -8.29
CA SER A 436 -24.65 -12.51 -7.54
C SER A 436 -25.13 -13.83 -8.18
N PRO A 437 -24.47 -14.97 -7.92
CA PRO A 437 -24.81 -16.25 -8.57
C PRO A 437 -26.25 -16.74 -8.33
N ASP A 438 -26.89 -16.28 -7.26
CA ASP A 438 -28.28 -16.55 -6.86
C ASP A 438 -29.31 -15.55 -7.41
N GLY A 439 -28.87 -14.47 -8.07
CA GLY A 439 -29.74 -13.45 -8.64
C GLY A 439 -30.36 -12.46 -7.65
N GLN A 440 -30.01 -12.57 -6.36
CA GLN A 440 -30.61 -11.74 -5.30
C GLN A 440 -29.95 -10.37 -5.17
N THR A 441 -28.62 -10.30 -5.27
CA THR A 441 -27.87 -9.04 -5.18
C THR A 441 -27.55 -8.51 -6.56
N LEU A 442 -28.08 -7.34 -6.91
CA LEU A 442 -27.69 -6.60 -8.11
C LEU A 442 -26.88 -5.38 -7.71
N THR A 443 -25.78 -5.13 -8.42
CA THR A 443 -24.93 -3.96 -8.21
C THR A 443 -24.73 -3.23 -9.54
N VAL A 444 -25.00 -1.92 -9.55
CA VAL A 444 -24.95 -1.08 -10.76
C VAL A 444 -24.05 0.12 -10.51
N SER A 445 -22.99 0.31 -11.30
CA SER A 445 -22.08 1.45 -11.19
C SER A 445 -22.21 2.40 -12.38
N TYR A 446 -22.16 3.71 -12.15
CA TYR A 446 -22.30 4.76 -13.17
C TYR A 446 -21.61 6.06 -12.75
N TYR A 447 -21.27 6.92 -13.73
CA TYR A 447 -20.82 8.29 -13.45
C TYR A 447 -22.00 9.24 -13.28
N THR A 448 -21.85 10.27 -12.45
CA THR A 448 -22.83 11.36 -12.29
C THR A 448 -22.16 12.68 -11.86
N ASN A 449 -22.71 13.83 -12.25
CA ASN A 449 -22.23 15.13 -11.76
C ASN A 449 -22.96 15.60 -10.48
N ARG A 450 -23.65 14.72 -9.74
CA ARG A 450 -24.63 15.15 -8.71
C ARG A 450 -24.07 16.04 -7.59
N ASP A 451 -22.79 15.86 -7.24
CA ASP A 451 -22.10 16.64 -6.20
C ASP A 451 -21.53 17.95 -6.76
N ASN A 452 -21.48 18.08 -8.09
CA ASN A 452 -21.01 19.24 -8.84
C ASN A 452 -22.04 19.63 -9.92
N PRO A 453 -23.33 19.86 -9.56
CA PRO A 453 -24.46 19.85 -10.50
C PRO A 453 -24.45 21.02 -11.51
N THR A 454 -23.61 22.03 -11.30
CA THR A 454 -23.38 23.16 -12.21
C THR A 454 -22.21 22.94 -13.18
N SER A 455 -21.51 21.81 -13.08
CA SER A 455 -20.37 21.45 -13.94
C SER A 455 -20.72 20.34 -14.91
N ASN A 456 -20.31 20.50 -16.16
CA ASN A 456 -20.42 19.49 -17.21
C ASN A 456 -19.17 18.59 -17.30
N THR A 457 -18.16 18.79 -16.44
CA THR A 457 -16.90 18.02 -16.48
C THR A 457 -16.44 17.46 -15.13
N LEU A 458 -16.99 17.94 -14.01
CA LEU A 458 -16.76 17.33 -12.69
C LEU A 458 -17.76 16.20 -12.47
N VAL A 459 -17.27 14.96 -12.44
CA VAL A 459 -18.10 13.75 -12.37
C VAL A 459 -17.56 12.76 -11.34
N ASP A 460 -18.47 12.05 -10.70
CA ASP A 460 -18.21 11.13 -9.61
C ASP A 460 -18.80 9.76 -9.89
N MET A 461 -18.11 8.72 -9.43
CA MET A 461 -18.62 7.35 -9.50
C MET A 461 -19.62 7.11 -8.38
N TYR A 462 -20.79 6.66 -8.76
CA TYR A 462 -21.86 6.23 -7.86
C TYR A 462 -22.28 4.79 -8.15
N LEU A 463 -22.87 4.16 -7.15
CA LEU A 463 -23.26 2.76 -7.20
C LEU A 463 -24.64 2.53 -6.56
N ALA A 464 -25.49 1.77 -7.24
CA ALA A 464 -26.78 1.26 -6.77
C ALA A 464 -26.66 -0.18 -6.31
N GLN A 465 -27.42 -0.56 -5.27
CA GLN A 465 -27.58 -1.95 -4.84
C GLN A 465 -29.05 -2.32 -4.69
N SER A 466 -29.39 -3.53 -5.14
CA SER A 466 -30.64 -4.22 -4.86
C SER A 466 -30.33 -5.56 -4.20
N PHE A 467 -31.23 -6.02 -3.32
CA PHE A 467 -31.09 -7.26 -2.53
C PHE A 467 -32.30 -8.19 -2.67
N ASP A 468 -33.17 -7.90 -3.64
CA ASP A 468 -34.40 -8.63 -3.98
C ASP A 468 -34.50 -8.89 -5.49
N GLY A 469 -33.34 -9.01 -6.15
CA GLY A 469 -33.23 -9.22 -7.59
C GLY A 469 -33.78 -8.07 -8.43
N GLY A 470 -33.65 -6.83 -7.97
CA GLY A 470 -34.08 -5.63 -8.70
C GLY A 470 -35.56 -5.28 -8.54
N ALA A 471 -36.23 -5.69 -7.46
CA ALA A 471 -37.56 -5.20 -7.13
C ALA A 471 -37.52 -3.86 -6.37
N THR A 472 -36.52 -3.65 -5.52
CA THR A 472 -36.22 -2.37 -4.87
C THR A 472 -34.73 -2.04 -4.93
N TRP A 473 -34.40 -0.74 -4.93
CA TRP A 473 -33.04 -0.22 -4.90
C TRP A 473 -32.80 0.54 -3.59
N ARG A 474 -31.57 0.46 -3.06
CA ARG A 474 -31.13 1.27 -1.91
C ARG A 474 -30.63 2.64 -2.39
N GLN A 475 -30.53 3.58 -1.45
CA GLN A 475 -29.86 4.87 -1.67
C GLN A 475 -28.47 4.65 -2.29
N ASN A 476 -28.13 5.41 -3.32
CA ASN A 476 -26.91 5.20 -4.08
C ASN A 476 -25.68 5.74 -3.33
N ILE A 477 -24.60 4.96 -3.35
CA ILE A 477 -23.37 5.20 -2.60
C ILE A 477 -22.33 5.86 -3.50
N ARG A 478 -21.62 6.89 -3.01
CA ARG A 478 -20.44 7.47 -3.69
C ARG A 478 -19.27 6.50 -3.58
N VAL A 479 -18.62 6.21 -4.69
CA VAL A 479 -17.47 5.29 -4.77
C VAL A 479 -16.15 6.05 -4.93
N SER A 480 -16.14 7.17 -5.67
CA SER A 480 -14.94 8.01 -5.83
C SER A 480 -14.78 8.98 -4.65
N ASN A 481 -13.67 8.90 -3.91
CA ASN A 481 -13.33 9.86 -2.83
C ASN A 481 -12.77 11.20 -3.34
N THR A 482 -12.69 11.38 -4.67
CA THR A 482 -12.21 12.56 -5.37
C THR A 482 -13.04 12.73 -6.65
N SER A 483 -13.45 13.96 -6.96
CA SER A 483 -14.23 14.26 -8.16
C SER A 483 -13.34 14.20 -9.41
N THR A 484 -13.78 13.47 -10.44
CA THR A 484 -13.08 13.38 -11.74
C THR A 484 -13.23 14.70 -12.49
N ASN A 485 -12.14 15.33 -12.94
CA ASN A 485 -12.23 16.43 -13.89
C ASN A 485 -12.01 15.90 -15.31
N ALA A 486 -13.10 15.50 -15.97
CA ALA A 486 -13.09 14.97 -17.32
C ALA A 486 -12.43 15.91 -18.35
N ALA A 487 -12.31 17.22 -18.08
CA ALA A 487 -11.60 18.16 -18.96
C ALA A 487 -10.09 17.86 -19.13
N LEU A 488 -9.52 17.00 -18.27
CA LEU A 488 -8.15 16.48 -18.40
C LEU A 488 -8.06 15.24 -19.31
N ALA A 489 -9.19 14.68 -19.74
CA ALA A 489 -9.24 13.55 -20.67
C ALA A 489 -9.16 13.98 -22.14
N PRO A 490 -8.79 13.08 -23.06
CA PRO A 490 -8.80 13.37 -24.50
C PRO A 490 -10.16 13.89 -24.97
N ASN A 491 -10.19 15.14 -25.47
CA ASN A 491 -11.37 15.67 -26.14
C ASN A 491 -11.52 15.01 -27.51
N THR A 492 -12.59 14.24 -27.69
CA THR A 492 -12.95 13.59 -28.97
C THR A 492 -14.03 14.37 -29.75
N GLY A 493 -14.52 15.47 -29.18
CA GLY A 493 -15.46 16.40 -29.82
C GLY A 493 -14.77 17.56 -30.52
N SER A 494 -15.52 18.63 -30.78
CA SER A 494 -14.98 19.86 -31.36
C SER A 494 -14.53 20.85 -30.29
N SER A 495 -14.01 22.01 -30.70
CA SER A 495 -13.72 23.14 -29.81
C SER A 495 -14.97 23.89 -29.33
N THR A 496 -16.11 23.72 -30.00
CA THR A 496 -17.40 24.36 -29.64
C THR A 496 -18.38 23.39 -28.98
N GLN A 497 -18.17 22.09 -29.16
CA GLN A 497 -18.90 20.98 -28.55
C GLN A 497 -17.89 19.91 -28.10
N PRO A 498 -17.23 20.10 -26.94
CA PRO A 498 -16.29 19.11 -26.42
C PRO A 498 -17.00 17.80 -26.08
N ALA A 499 -16.28 16.70 -26.18
CA ALA A 499 -16.71 15.36 -25.79
C ALA A 499 -15.51 14.62 -25.16
N TYR A 500 -15.27 14.92 -23.89
CA TYR A 500 -14.15 14.38 -23.11
C TYR A 500 -14.33 12.89 -22.82
N MET A 501 -13.28 12.10 -23.04
CA MET A 501 -13.38 10.64 -23.10
C MET A 501 -12.76 9.92 -21.89
N LEU A 502 -13.60 9.60 -20.91
CA LEU A 502 -13.29 8.62 -19.85
C LEU A 502 -13.58 7.19 -20.31
N GLY A 503 -14.60 7.03 -21.17
CA GLY A 503 -14.93 5.77 -21.83
C GLY A 503 -16.32 5.82 -22.47
N ASP A 504 -16.61 4.87 -23.36
CA ASP A 504 -17.97 4.62 -23.85
C ASP A 504 -18.71 3.65 -22.91
N TYR A 505 -17.98 2.83 -22.13
CA TYR A 505 -18.55 1.84 -21.19
C TYR A 505 -17.75 1.78 -19.89
N LEU A 506 -18.25 0.99 -18.93
CA LEU A 506 -17.61 0.62 -17.66
C LEU A 506 -17.71 -0.90 -17.45
N GLY A 507 -17.03 -1.42 -16.43
CA GLY A 507 -17.16 -2.80 -15.97
C GLY A 507 -17.33 -2.90 -14.45
N ILE A 508 -17.93 -4.00 -14.00
CA ILE A 508 -18.05 -4.31 -12.56
C ILE A 508 -17.95 -5.83 -12.33
N ALA A 509 -17.00 -6.23 -11.50
CA ALA A 509 -16.86 -7.62 -11.09
C ALA A 509 -17.88 -7.90 -9.98
N GLY A 510 -18.89 -8.72 -10.27
CA GLY A 510 -19.98 -9.05 -9.35
C GLY A 510 -19.49 -9.64 -8.01
N ALA A 511 -20.30 -9.45 -6.97
CA ALA A 511 -20.08 -10.08 -5.67
C ALA A 511 -20.40 -11.59 -5.75
N ALA A 512 -19.62 -12.42 -5.08
CA ALA A 512 -19.89 -13.88 -5.05
C ALA A 512 -20.66 -14.30 -3.77
N ASN A 513 -20.43 -13.60 -2.66
CA ASN A 513 -21.10 -13.74 -1.37
C ASN A 513 -20.76 -12.52 -0.50
N VAL A 514 -21.26 -12.44 0.74
CA VAL A 514 -21.07 -11.26 1.62
C VAL A 514 -19.61 -10.91 1.94
N HIS A 515 -18.68 -11.88 1.91
CA HIS A 515 -17.23 -11.65 2.12
C HIS A 515 -16.47 -11.37 0.81
N VAL A 516 -17.10 -11.58 -0.36
CA VAL A 516 -16.54 -11.34 -1.69
C VAL A 516 -17.32 -10.19 -2.36
N PRO A 517 -16.92 -8.93 -2.13
CA PRO A 517 -17.67 -7.72 -2.50
C PRO A 517 -17.75 -7.53 -4.00
N ALA A 518 -18.60 -6.60 -4.45
CA ALA A 518 -18.54 -6.12 -5.82
C ALA A 518 -17.30 -5.22 -6.03
N VAL A 519 -16.73 -5.21 -7.23
CA VAL A 519 -15.57 -4.37 -7.59
C VAL A 519 -15.85 -3.65 -8.92
N PRO A 520 -16.47 -2.44 -8.88
CA PRO A 520 -16.53 -1.56 -10.05
C PRO A 520 -15.14 -1.06 -10.44
N VAL A 521 -14.89 -0.96 -11.75
CA VAL A 521 -13.72 -0.25 -12.31
C VAL A 521 -14.19 1.01 -13.05
N TRP A 522 -13.43 2.08 -12.95
CA TRP A 522 -13.66 3.34 -13.66
C TRP A 522 -12.35 4.00 -14.07
N VAL A 523 -12.42 5.09 -14.84
CA VAL A 523 -11.29 5.97 -15.13
C VAL A 523 -11.53 7.33 -14.46
N ASP A 524 -10.54 7.85 -13.73
CA ASP A 524 -10.57 9.23 -13.25
C ASP A 524 -9.22 9.95 -13.40
N THR A 525 -9.20 11.25 -13.11
CA THR A 525 -8.10 12.15 -13.45
C THR A 525 -7.36 12.68 -12.22
N ARG A 526 -7.46 12.02 -11.05
CA ARG A 526 -6.85 12.50 -9.80
C ARG A 526 -5.31 12.56 -9.86
N THR A 527 -4.69 11.79 -10.76
CA THR A 527 -3.25 11.79 -11.04
C THR A 527 -2.83 12.92 -12.00
N GLY A 528 -3.77 13.78 -12.43
CA GLY A 528 -3.56 14.85 -13.41
C GLY A 528 -3.82 14.44 -14.87
N ASN A 529 -4.06 13.16 -15.11
CA ASN A 529 -4.32 12.52 -16.41
C ASN A 529 -5.30 11.34 -16.17
N PRO A 530 -6.10 10.89 -17.15
CA PRO A 530 -7.03 9.77 -16.94
C PRO A 530 -6.31 8.45 -16.65
N ASP A 531 -6.61 7.82 -15.53
CA ASP A 531 -6.03 6.59 -14.97
C ASP A 531 -7.15 5.64 -14.51
N PRO A 532 -6.99 4.32 -14.59
CA PRO A 532 -8.00 3.37 -14.11
C PRO A 532 -7.90 3.14 -12.59
N PHE A 533 -9.06 3.16 -11.93
CA PHE A 533 -9.24 2.92 -10.49
C PHE A 533 -10.34 1.87 -10.22
N VAL A 534 -10.19 1.13 -9.12
CA VAL A 534 -11.24 0.29 -8.51
C VAL A 534 -11.47 0.69 -7.06
N ALA A 535 -12.61 0.27 -6.51
CA ALA A 535 -12.81 0.11 -5.08
C ALA A 535 -13.58 -1.19 -4.83
N ARG A 536 -13.35 -1.80 -3.67
CA ARG A 536 -14.17 -2.92 -3.19
C ARG A 536 -15.40 -2.36 -2.49
N VAL A 537 -16.59 -2.84 -2.84
CA VAL A 537 -17.87 -2.34 -2.31
C VAL A 537 -18.70 -3.49 -1.73
N GLY A 538 -18.80 -3.50 -0.39
CA GLY A 538 -19.54 -4.49 0.38
C GLY A 538 -21.03 -4.52 0.03
N ILE A 539 -21.63 -5.72 0.12
CA ILE A 539 -23.01 -5.98 -0.30
C ILE A 539 -23.93 -6.19 0.91
N ALA A 540 -24.29 -5.09 1.59
CA ALA A 540 -25.25 -5.09 2.69
C ALA A 540 -26.24 -3.93 2.58
N PRO A 541 -27.52 -4.11 2.98
CA PRO A 541 -28.56 -3.08 2.86
C PRO A 541 -28.34 -1.86 3.78
N ALA A 542 -27.52 -2.03 4.83
CA ALA A 542 -27.00 -0.99 5.71
C ALA A 542 -25.52 -1.26 5.99
N VAL A 543 -24.83 -0.36 6.68
CA VAL A 543 -23.45 -0.59 7.13
C VAL A 543 -23.42 -1.66 8.23
N ASP A 544 -22.58 -2.68 8.04
CA ASP A 544 -22.27 -3.69 9.06
C ASP A 544 -20.78 -4.09 9.00
N PHE A 545 -20.31 -4.82 10.02
CA PHE A 545 -18.92 -5.26 10.10
C PHE A 545 -18.51 -6.11 8.89
N THR A 546 -19.37 -7.06 8.49
CA THR A 546 -19.08 -7.99 7.38
C THR A 546 -18.85 -7.26 6.06
N SER A 547 -19.66 -6.26 5.75
CA SER A 547 -19.54 -5.47 4.51
C SER A 547 -18.40 -4.45 4.54
N TRP A 548 -18.04 -3.92 5.72
CA TRP A 548 -16.83 -3.13 5.93
C TRP A 548 -15.55 -3.97 5.79
N GLU A 549 -15.53 -5.17 6.40
CA GLU A 549 -14.44 -6.14 6.37
C GLU A 549 -14.23 -6.65 4.94
N ALA A 550 -15.31 -7.07 4.27
CA ALA A 550 -15.30 -7.50 2.88
C ALA A 550 -14.81 -6.40 1.92
N ALA A 551 -14.92 -5.12 2.27
CA ALA A 551 -14.38 -4.03 1.48
C ALA A 551 -12.87 -3.78 1.70
N ARG A 552 -12.28 -4.36 2.76
CA ARG A 552 -10.89 -4.10 3.19
C ARG A 552 -10.00 -5.35 3.12
N LEU A 553 -10.40 -6.47 3.68
CA LEU A 553 -9.56 -7.68 3.81
C LEU A 553 -9.74 -8.66 2.66
N SER A 554 -8.67 -9.33 2.20
CA SER A 554 -8.77 -10.43 1.22
C SER A 554 -9.53 -11.63 1.79
N LEU A 555 -10.09 -12.50 0.94
CA LEU A 555 -10.80 -13.68 1.43
C LEU A 555 -9.87 -14.61 2.24
N ALA A 556 -8.56 -14.61 1.94
CA ALA A 556 -7.54 -15.32 2.71
C ALA A 556 -7.34 -14.74 4.13
N GLN A 557 -7.43 -13.41 4.30
CA GLN A 557 -7.35 -12.75 5.62
C GLN A 557 -8.64 -12.97 6.43
N ILE A 558 -9.82 -12.82 5.80
CA ILE A 558 -11.12 -13.05 6.44
C ILE A 558 -11.23 -14.47 7.01
N ASN A 559 -10.70 -15.48 6.29
CA ASN A 559 -10.68 -16.87 6.75
C ASN A 559 -9.62 -17.18 7.83
N ASN A 560 -8.82 -16.20 8.27
CA ASN A 560 -7.84 -16.34 9.35
C ASN A 560 -8.26 -15.47 10.56
N PRO A 561 -8.80 -16.04 11.65
CA PRO A 561 -9.32 -15.29 12.81
C PRO A 561 -8.29 -14.44 13.59
N ALA A 562 -7.01 -14.48 13.24
CA ALA A 562 -5.98 -13.58 13.79
C ALA A 562 -5.80 -12.31 12.94
N LEU A 563 -6.25 -12.30 11.67
CA LEU A 563 -6.14 -11.18 10.75
C LEU A 563 -7.54 -10.61 10.44
N GLY A 564 -8.48 -11.47 10.04
CA GLY A 564 -9.89 -11.15 9.89
C GLY A 564 -10.70 -11.49 11.13
N GLY A 565 -11.98 -11.12 11.12
CA GLY A 565 -12.87 -11.23 12.27
C GLY A 565 -12.66 -10.12 13.30
N GLN A 566 -13.66 -9.95 14.17
CA GLN A 566 -13.78 -8.78 15.06
C GLN A 566 -12.63 -8.59 16.06
N ALA A 567 -11.89 -9.64 16.40
CA ALA A 567 -10.74 -9.61 17.31
C ALA A 567 -9.41 -9.87 16.60
N GLY A 568 -9.41 -9.91 15.26
CA GLY A 568 -8.21 -9.96 14.43
C GLY A 568 -7.63 -8.56 14.23
N ASP A 569 -6.36 -8.53 13.83
CA ASP A 569 -5.54 -7.34 13.63
C ASP A 569 -4.64 -7.59 12.40
N ALA A 570 -4.97 -6.95 11.26
CA ALA A 570 -4.47 -7.37 9.95
C ALA A 570 -3.21 -6.63 9.47
N ASP A 571 -2.92 -5.42 9.99
CA ASP A 571 -1.62 -4.75 9.87
C ASP A 571 -0.79 -4.83 11.18
N ASN A 572 -1.31 -5.55 12.17
CA ASN A 572 -0.71 -5.83 13.47
C ASN A 572 -0.52 -4.57 14.32
N ASP A 573 -1.25 -3.45 14.10
CA ASP A 573 -1.07 -2.21 14.85
C ASP A 573 -1.51 -2.24 16.32
N GLY A 574 -2.30 -3.25 16.68
CA GLY A 574 -2.79 -3.53 18.02
C GLY A 574 -4.22 -3.02 18.27
N GLU A 575 -4.94 -2.57 17.25
CA GLU A 575 -6.38 -2.28 17.33
C GLU A 575 -7.13 -3.45 16.69
N ASP A 576 -8.25 -3.86 17.30
CA ASP A 576 -9.05 -4.92 16.70
C ASP A 576 -9.91 -4.37 15.56
N ASN A 577 -10.12 -5.17 14.51
CA ASN A 577 -10.95 -4.81 13.35
C ASN A 577 -12.33 -4.23 13.78
N LEU A 578 -12.88 -4.65 14.92
CA LEU A 578 -14.15 -4.16 15.44
C LEU A 578 -14.09 -2.73 15.99
N SER A 579 -12.97 -2.34 16.59
CA SER A 579 -12.70 -0.97 17.04
C SER A 579 -12.43 -0.07 15.84
N GLU A 580 -11.67 -0.56 14.85
CA GLU A 580 -11.46 0.12 13.58
C GLU A 580 -12.75 0.37 12.78
N PHE A 581 -13.65 -0.63 12.73
CA PHE A 581 -14.98 -0.49 12.16
C PHE A 581 -15.81 0.61 12.85
N ARG A 582 -15.57 0.87 14.15
CA ARG A 582 -16.27 1.91 14.93
C ARG A 582 -15.61 3.29 14.84
N SER A 583 -14.29 3.35 14.68
CA SER A 583 -13.51 4.58 14.54
C SER A 583 -13.47 5.09 13.09
N GLY A 584 -13.63 4.20 12.11
CA GLY A 584 -13.61 4.49 10.68
C GLY A 584 -12.22 4.35 10.04
N THR A 585 -11.28 3.69 10.70
CA THR A 585 -9.90 3.48 10.23
C THR A 585 -9.81 2.34 9.19
N ASN A 586 -8.58 1.86 8.91
CA ASN A 586 -8.30 0.93 7.83
C ASN A 586 -7.31 -0.18 8.28
N PRO A 587 -7.73 -1.46 8.34
CA PRO A 587 -6.98 -2.60 8.89
C PRO A 587 -5.82 -3.08 8.01
N LEU A 588 -5.33 -2.22 7.12
CA LEU A 588 -4.22 -2.44 6.20
C LEU A 588 -3.33 -1.18 6.11
N ASP A 589 -3.48 -0.25 7.06
CA ASP A 589 -2.70 0.97 7.19
C ASP A 589 -2.41 1.21 8.69
N PRO A 590 -1.24 0.75 9.17
CA PRO A 590 -0.83 0.89 10.58
C PRO A 590 -0.42 2.32 10.96
N LEU A 591 -0.72 3.30 10.11
CA LEU A 591 -0.71 4.73 10.41
C LEU A 591 -2.12 5.30 10.54
N SER A 592 -3.18 4.53 10.26
CA SER A 592 -4.56 5.00 10.39
C SER A 592 -5.00 5.16 11.85
N VAL A 593 -4.39 4.42 12.79
CA VAL A 593 -4.62 4.54 14.24
C VAL A 593 -3.50 5.30 14.98
N PHE A 594 -3.63 6.63 15.09
CA PHE A 594 -2.65 7.48 15.80
C PHE A 594 -2.83 7.50 17.33
N ARG A 595 -2.30 6.49 18.03
CA ARG A 595 -2.38 6.37 19.51
C ARG A 595 -1.31 7.18 20.25
N SER A 596 -1.35 8.51 20.16
CA SER A 596 -0.41 9.45 20.82
C SER A 596 0.10 8.96 22.19
N ALA A 597 1.36 8.51 22.21
CA ALA A 597 2.07 8.03 23.39
C ALA A 597 3.08 9.07 23.88
N ARG A 598 3.55 8.92 25.12
CA ARG A 598 4.69 9.70 25.64
C ARG A 598 5.93 8.81 25.69
N GLN A 599 7.08 9.35 25.27
CA GLN A 599 8.38 8.75 25.59
C GLN A 599 8.59 8.87 27.11
N LEU A 600 8.78 7.74 27.80
CA LEU A 600 8.79 7.69 29.28
C LEU A 600 10.19 7.73 29.89
N ASN A 601 11.18 7.26 29.12
CA ASN A 601 12.60 7.24 29.47
C ASN A 601 13.41 7.38 28.19
N ILE A 602 14.53 8.09 28.26
CA ILE A 602 15.55 8.02 27.23
C ILE A 602 16.92 7.90 27.91
N SER A 603 17.76 7.01 27.39
CA SER A 603 18.99 6.54 28.05
C SER A 603 20.14 6.35 27.06
N THR A 604 21.40 6.38 27.52
CA THR A 604 22.55 6.04 26.67
C THR A 604 23.69 5.39 27.46
N ARG A 605 24.14 4.21 26.98
CA ARG A 605 25.36 3.53 27.44
C ARG A 605 26.51 3.84 26.48
N ALA A 606 27.66 4.27 27.02
CA ALA A 606 28.88 4.53 26.23
C ALA A 606 30.14 4.42 27.10
N PHE A 607 31.32 4.35 26.46
CA PHE A 607 32.60 4.44 27.17
C PHE A 607 32.97 5.90 27.47
N VAL A 608 33.08 6.25 28.75
CA VAL A 608 33.40 7.60 29.23
C VAL A 608 34.91 7.79 29.31
N GLN A 609 35.42 8.85 28.68
CA GLN A 609 36.81 9.27 28.76
C GLN A 609 36.96 10.57 29.58
N THR A 610 38.16 11.16 29.57
CA THR A 610 38.51 12.41 30.27
C THR A 610 38.36 13.64 29.37
N GLY A 611 38.52 14.84 29.94
CA GLY A 611 38.47 16.10 29.17
C GLY A 611 37.11 16.36 28.53
N ASP A 612 37.08 16.52 27.21
CA ASP A 612 35.87 16.79 26.41
C ASP A 612 35.20 15.51 25.88
N ASN A 613 35.87 14.36 26.00
CA ASN A 613 35.40 13.03 25.56
C ASN A 613 34.56 12.31 26.64
N VAL A 614 33.94 13.08 27.52
CA VAL A 614 32.97 12.59 28.50
C VAL A 614 31.62 12.30 27.85
N LEU A 615 30.84 11.40 28.45
CA LEU A 615 29.47 11.14 28.01
C LEU A 615 28.58 12.33 28.38
N ILE A 616 27.88 12.88 27.39
CA ILE A 616 26.91 13.95 27.57
C ILE A 616 25.59 13.52 26.95
N GLY A 617 24.54 13.37 27.77
CA GLY A 617 23.16 13.23 27.33
C GLY A 617 22.46 14.60 27.33
N GLY A 618 22.30 15.22 26.16
CA GLY A 618 21.47 16.41 25.98
C GLY A 618 19.99 16.05 25.86
N PHE A 619 19.11 16.89 26.41
CA PHE A 619 17.66 16.72 26.30
C PHE A 619 16.94 18.08 26.30
N ILE A 620 15.77 18.14 25.64
CA ILE A 620 14.92 19.33 25.60
C ILE A 620 13.61 19.06 26.35
N VAL A 621 13.24 19.97 27.25
CA VAL A 621 11.88 20.07 27.79
C VAL A 621 11.08 21.01 26.88
N THR A 622 9.93 20.57 26.37
CA THR A 622 9.02 21.40 25.56
C THR A 622 7.60 21.37 26.10
N GLY A 623 6.82 22.44 25.89
CA GLY A 623 5.46 22.63 26.41
C GLY A 623 5.32 23.93 27.21
N SER A 624 4.23 24.07 27.97
CA SER A 624 3.93 25.26 28.80
C SER A 624 4.42 25.17 30.25
N ASP A 625 4.61 23.95 30.76
CA ASP A 625 4.75 23.66 32.18
C ASP A 625 6.22 23.34 32.53
N SER A 626 6.59 23.49 33.81
CA SER A 626 7.88 22.95 34.28
C SER A 626 7.79 21.43 34.51
N LYS A 627 8.77 20.69 33.99
CA LYS A 627 8.87 19.23 34.02
C LYS A 627 9.68 18.76 35.22
N LYS A 628 9.10 17.92 36.08
CA LYS A 628 9.88 17.19 37.10
C LYS A 628 10.49 15.95 36.45
N VAL A 629 11.80 15.78 36.58
CA VAL A 629 12.58 14.66 36.03
C VAL A 629 13.49 14.03 37.10
N ILE A 630 13.92 12.80 36.87
CA ILE A 630 15.14 12.25 37.48
C ILE A 630 16.16 11.94 36.38
N LEU A 631 17.40 12.35 36.63
CA LEU A 631 18.58 12.01 35.85
C LEU A 631 19.42 11.01 36.64
N ARG A 632 20.01 10.01 35.99
CA ARG A 632 20.88 9.01 36.62
C ARG A 632 22.20 8.84 35.86
N ALA A 633 23.26 8.50 36.59
CA ALA A 633 24.55 8.08 36.07
C ALA A 633 24.96 6.77 36.75
N LEU A 634 24.79 5.65 36.04
CA LEU A 634 25.08 4.31 36.55
C LEU A 634 26.43 3.79 36.02
N GLY A 635 27.11 3.02 36.85
CA GLY A 635 28.46 2.53 36.64
C GLY A 635 28.66 1.18 37.34
N PRO A 636 28.93 1.13 38.66
CA PRO A 636 29.08 -0.13 39.40
C PRO A 636 27.96 -1.15 39.17
N SER A 637 26.69 -0.73 39.12
CA SER A 637 25.52 -1.60 38.88
C SER A 637 25.46 -2.20 37.48
N LEU A 638 26.26 -1.70 36.53
CA LEU A 638 26.40 -2.33 35.21
C LEU A 638 27.27 -3.60 35.30
N THR A 639 28.20 -3.66 36.26
CA THR A 639 29.10 -4.82 36.48
C THR A 639 28.30 -6.08 36.84
N SER A 640 27.31 -5.96 37.74
CA SER A 640 26.42 -7.06 38.14
C SER A 640 25.40 -7.45 37.05
N ARG A 641 25.31 -6.65 35.98
CA ARG A 641 24.51 -6.91 34.78
C ARG A 641 25.36 -7.36 33.58
N GLY A 642 26.61 -7.78 33.82
CA GLY A 642 27.50 -8.34 32.80
C GLY A 642 28.23 -7.33 31.92
N VAL A 643 28.18 -6.03 32.22
CA VAL A 643 28.94 -5.03 31.47
C VAL A 643 30.39 -5.00 31.96
N ALA A 644 31.31 -5.54 31.16
CA ALA A 644 32.74 -5.46 31.44
C ALA A 644 33.27 -4.01 31.39
N GLY A 645 34.26 -3.68 32.22
CA GLY A 645 34.93 -2.37 32.20
C GLY A 645 34.05 -1.19 32.67
N ALA A 646 33.01 -1.46 33.45
CA ALA A 646 32.12 -0.43 33.98
C ALA A 646 32.83 0.55 34.93
N MET A 647 32.48 1.83 34.79
CA MET A 647 32.98 2.94 35.61
C MET A 647 32.66 2.71 37.09
N GLN A 648 33.65 2.84 37.97
CA GLN A 648 33.51 2.46 39.39
C GLN A 648 32.97 3.57 40.29
N ASP A 649 32.89 4.80 39.78
CA ASP A 649 32.53 5.99 40.55
C ASP A 649 32.10 7.14 39.59
N PRO A 650 30.84 7.16 39.11
CA PRO A 650 30.34 8.14 38.14
C PRO A 650 29.71 9.38 38.80
N ILE A 651 30.30 10.56 38.54
CA ILE A 651 29.77 11.89 38.88
C ILE A 651 28.80 12.35 37.79
N LEU A 652 27.65 12.93 38.19
CA LEU A 652 26.65 13.49 37.29
C LEU A 652 26.52 15.01 37.47
N THR A 653 26.63 15.78 36.39
CA THR A 653 26.35 17.23 36.37
C THR A 653 25.22 17.56 35.39
N LEU A 654 24.17 18.20 35.89
CA LEU A 654 23.14 18.83 35.07
C LEU A 654 23.53 20.29 34.79
N ALA A 655 23.55 20.68 33.52
CA ALA A 655 23.84 22.04 33.06
C ALA A 655 22.75 22.58 32.11
N GLY A 656 22.60 23.90 32.07
CA GLY A 656 21.66 24.60 31.18
C GLY A 656 22.16 24.76 29.74
N SER A 657 21.34 25.35 28.88
CA SER A 657 21.62 25.58 27.45
C SER A 657 22.87 26.43 27.15
N ASN A 658 23.36 27.18 28.14
CA ASN A 658 24.60 27.96 28.09
C ASN A 658 25.84 27.21 28.63
N GLY A 659 25.71 25.92 28.95
CA GLY A 659 26.77 25.09 29.53
C GLY A 659 27.07 25.35 31.02
N VAL A 660 26.35 26.26 31.69
CA VAL A 660 26.54 26.53 33.12
C VAL A 660 25.93 25.40 33.96
N PRO A 661 26.69 24.79 34.90
CA PRO A 661 26.16 23.81 35.84
C PRO A 661 25.01 24.39 36.69
N ILE A 662 23.91 23.63 36.75
CA ILE A 662 22.74 23.90 37.60
C ILE A 662 22.91 23.15 38.93
N ILE A 663 23.31 21.87 38.86
CA ILE A 663 23.51 20.99 40.01
C ILE A 663 24.42 19.82 39.62
N THR A 664 25.25 19.38 40.56
CA THR A 664 26.11 18.19 40.44
C THR A 664 25.80 17.25 41.60
N ASN A 665 25.80 15.94 41.34
CA ASN A 665 25.78 14.89 42.35
C ASN A 665 26.97 13.94 42.14
N ASP A 666 27.43 13.43 43.27
CA ASP A 666 28.56 12.53 43.48
C ASP A 666 28.10 11.69 44.71
N ASP A 667 27.79 10.41 44.49
CA ASP A 667 27.03 9.51 45.39
C ASP A 667 25.53 9.91 45.60
N TRP A 668 24.56 9.12 45.10
CA TRP A 668 23.12 9.50 45.11
C TRP A 668 22.50 9.68 46.50
N ARG A 669 23.08 9.07 47.54
CA ARG A 669 22.54 9.18 48.90
C ARG A 669 22.63 10.61 49.46
N GLN A 670 23.52 11.45 48.95
CA GLN A 670 23.80 12.79 49.49
C GLN A 670 23.92 13.84 48.36
N PRO A 671 23.29 15.02 48.47
CA PRO A 671 22.48 15.49 49.60
C PRO A 671 21.02 15.03 49.57
N ASP A 672 20.52 14.48 48.45
CA ASP A 672 19.07 14.39 48.15
C ASP A 672 18.49 12.96 48.14
N GLY A 673 19.18 12.00 48.77
CA GLY A 673 18.85 10.57 48.70
C GLY A 673 17.42 10.22 49.11
N ALA A 674 16.78 11.01 49.96
CA ALA A 674 15.38 10.82 50.35
C ALA A 674 14.38 11.12 49.22
N ASN A 675 14.57 12.22 48.47
CA ASN A 675 13.73 12.55 47.32
C ASN A 675 14.01 11.62 46.13
N ILE A 676 15.28 11.21 45.95
CA ILE A 676 15.68 10.21 44.95
C ILE A 676 15.00 8.86 45.24
N ALA A 677 15.07 8.35 46.47
CA ALA A 677 14.38 7.11 46.86
C ALA A 677 12.85 7.20 46.74
N ALA A 678 12.27 8.38 47.00
CA ALA A 678 10.83 8.61 46.82
C ALA A 678 10.33 8.54 45.36
N THR A 679 11.23 8.45 44.37
CA THR A 679 10.87 8.18 42.97
C THR A 679 10.67 6.71 42.65
N GLY A 680 11.19 5.79 43.48
CA GLY A 680 11.32 4.38 43.14
C GLY A 680 12.40 4.07 42.09
N LEU A 681 13.13 5.07 41.61
CA LEU A 681 14.16 4.98 40.57
C LEU A 681 15.58 5.25 41.10
N GLN A 682 15.83 5.13 42.39
CA GLN A 682 17.18 5.27 42.96
C GLN A 682 18.19 4.29 42.32
N PRO A 683 19.48 4.67 42.16
CA PRO A 683 20.55 3.74 41.81
C PRO A 683 20.70 2.60 42.84
N ALA A 684 21.36 1.50 42.42
CA ALA A 684 21.49 0.30 43.24
C ALA A 684 22.85 0.18 43.95
N ASP A 685 23.89 0.87 43.47
CA ASP A 685 25.13 1.09 44.22
C ASP A 685 25.14 2.52 44.80
N ASP A 686 25.70 2.68 46.00
CA ASP A 686 25.70 3.97 46.70
C ASP A 686 26.61 5.01 46.05
N ARG A 687 27.59 4.57 45.23
CA ARG A 687 28.54 5.41 44.48
C ARG A 687 27.99 5.92 43.13
N GLU A 688 26.79 5.51 42.76
CA GLU A 688 26.15 5.97 41.52
C GLU A 688 25.44 7.30 41.76
N SER A 689 25.42 8.19 40.77
CA SER A 689 24.88 9.54 40.95
C SER A 689 23.47 9.68 40.37
N ALA A 690 22.61 10.44 41.05
CA ALA A 690 21.27 10.79 40.58
C ALA A 690 20.85 12.21 40.99
N ILE A 691 20.03 12.84 40.16
CA ILE A 691 19.54 14.21 40.34
C ILE A 691 18.04 14.25 40.05
N VAL A 692 17.23 14.57 41.06
CA VAL A 692 15.81 14.93 40.87
C VAL A 692 15.73 16.44 40.70
N GLN A 693 15.07 16.93 39.64
CA GLN A 693 14.94 18.37 39.42
C GLN A 693 13.65 18.74 38.68
N THR A 694 13.14 19.94 38.94
CA THR A 694 12.04 20.55 38.17
C THR A 694 12.60 21.60 37.22
N LEU A 695 12.37 21.42 35.92
CA LEU A 695 12.98 22.19 34.83
C LEU A 695 11.92 22.89 33.98
N PRO A 696 12.00 24.22 33.76
CA PRO A 696 11.20 24.91 32.75
C PRO A 696 11.42 24.36 31.33
N PRO A 697 10.57 24.70 30.35
CA PRO A 697 10.84 24.46 28.94
C PRO A 697 12.18 25.07 28.49
N GLY A 698 13.02 24.29 27.81
CA GLY A 698 14.38 24.65 27.44
C GLY A 698 15.29 23.45 27.22
N SER A 699 16.53 23.70 26.76
CA SER A 699 17.55 22.68 26.50
C SER A 699 18.50 22.51 27.69
N TYR A 700 18.83 21.27 28.00
CA TYR A 700 19.66 20.85 29.14
C TYR A 700 20.67 19.78 28.75
N THR A 701 21.71 19.60 29.56
CA THR A 701 22.71 18.54 29.38
C THR A 701 23.03 17.83 30.69
N ALA A 702 23.07 16.50 30.65
CA ALA A 702 23.53 15.61 31.70
C ALA A 702 24.93 15.11 31.35
N VAL A 703 25.95 15.62 32.04
CA VAL A 703 27.37 15.31 31.82
C VAL A 703 27.82 14.27 32.84
N VAL A 704 28.28 13.10 32.38
CA VAL A 704 28.80 12.03 33.24
C VAL A 704 30.32 11.99 33.18
N ARG A 705 30.98 12.02 34.33
CA ARG A 705 32.45 11.98 34.47
C ARG A 705 32.86 10.95 35.52
N GLY A 706 33.99 10.27 35.32
CA GLY A 706 34.56 9.44 36.39
C GLY A 706 35.24 10.29 37.46
N LYS A 707 34.95 10.00 38.74
CA LYS A 707 35.64 10.62 39.89
C LYS A 707 37.16 10.45 39.72
N ASN A 708 37.92 11.50 40.06
CA ASN A 708 39.38 11.59 39.85
C ASN A 708 39.88 11.39 38.39
N ASN A 709 39.05 11.71 37.39
CA ASN A 709 39.32 11.46 35.95
C ASN A 709 39.48 9.97 35.60
N SER A 710 38.76 9.08 36.31
CA SER A 710 38.62 7.68 35.91
C SER A 710 37.82 7.54 34.61
N THR A 711 38.01 6.41 33.92
CA THR A 711 37.35 6.07 32.65
C THR A 711 36.68 4.69 32.76
N GLY A 712 35.71 4.42 31.89
CA GLY A 712 34.96 3.16 31.91
C GLY A 712 33.59 3.29 31.24
N VAL A 713 32.88 2.18 31.10
CA VAL A 713 31.49 2.19 30.59
C VAL A 713 30.56 2.77 31.64
N ALA A 714 29.77 3.77 31.28
CA ALA A 714 28.72 4.32 32.12
C ALA A 714 27.42 4.46 31.32
N LEU A 715 26.33 4.66 32.05
CA LEU A 715 24.99 4.86 31.54
C LEU A 715 24.43 6.18 32.06
N VAL A 716 23.97 7.05 31.16
CA VAL A 716 23.17 8.24 31.50
C VAL A 716 21.69 8.01 31.17
N GLU A 717 20.78 8.45 32.03
CA GLU A 717 19.33 8.26 31.86
C GLU A 717 18.55 9.52 32.24
N ALA A 718 17.39 9.73 31.61
CA ALA A 718 16.42 10.75 31.95
C ALA A 718 14.99 10.21 31.93
N TYR A 719 14.31 10.24 33.07
CA TYR A 719 12.92 9.81 33.25
C TYR A 719 11.99 10.99 33.57
N ASP A 720 10.77 10.95 33.04
CA ASP A 720 9.71 11.88 33.42
C ASP A 720 9.01 11.44 34.72
N LEU A 721 9.06 12.29 35.76
CA LEU A 721 8.40 12.07 37.06
C LEU A 721 7.01 12.72 37.16
N ASN A 722 6.54 13.39 36.10
CA ASN A 722 5.19 13.96 36.03
C ASN A 722 4.62 13.81 34.60
N PRO A 723 4.32 12.57 34.15
CA PRO A 723 3.84 12.30 32.80
C PRO A 723 2.44 12.88 32.49
N MET A 724 1.80 13.58 33.43
CA MET A 724 0.48 14.20 33.25
C MET A 724 0.54 15.70 32.90
N SER A 725 1.67 16.38 33.07
CA SER A 725 1.82 17.81 32.71
C SER A 725 1.71 18.08 31.20
N ASN A 726 1.48 19.33 30.81
CA ASN A 726 1.42 19.76 29.40
C ASN A 726 2.79 19.89 28.73
N SER A 727 3.87 19.57 29.44
CA SER A 727 5.23 19.45 28.88
C SER A 727 5.65 18.00 28.67
N ARG A 728 6.59 17.79 27.74
CA ARG A 728 7.23 16.50 27.41
C ARG A 728 8.76 16.67 27.27
N LEU A 729 9.49 15.56 27.33
CA LEU A 729 10.84 15.49 26.80
C LEU A 729 10.73 15.36 25.27
N ALA A 730 11.40 16.24 24.51
CA ALA A 730 11.25 16.33 23.05
C ALA A 730 12.31 15.51 22.29
N ASN A 731 13.49 15.32 22.89
CA ASN A 731 14.57 14.53 22.33
C ASN A 731 15.54 14.02 23.41
N ILE A 732 16.39 13.06 23.01
CA ILE A 732 17.75 12.94 23.53
C ILE A 732 18.76 13.20 22.41
N SER A 733 19.95 13.67 22.78
CA SER A 733 21.12 13.79 21.93
C SER A 733 22.36 13.44 22.75
N SER A 734 22.92 12.25 22.53
CA SER A 734 23.97 11.68 23.38
C SER A 734 25.30 11.57 22.65
N ARG A 735 26.29 12.32 23.12
CA ARG A 735 27.66 12.32 22.57
C ARG A 735 28.57 11.39 23.35
N GLY A 736 29.30 10.54 22.64
CA GLY A 736 30.28 9.63 23.23
C GLY A 736 31.27 9.08 22.20
N LEU A 737 32.20 8.25 22.66
CA LEU A 737 33.06 7.46 21.77
C LEU A 737 32.31 6.22 21.30
N ALA A 738 32.11 6.09 19.98
CA ALA A 738 31.76 4.81 19.36
C ALA A 738 33.05 3.98 19.25
N ALA A 739 33.12 2.90 20.04
CA ALA A 739 34.16 1.89 19.95
C ALA A 739 33.61 0.59 19.33
N THR A 740 34.41 -0.48 19.30
CA THR A 740 34.04 -1.77 18.72
C THR A 740 33.44 -2.74 19.75
N GLY A 741 32.76 -3.78 19.26
CA GLY A 741 32.15 -4.82 20.09
C GLY A 741 31.05 -4.26 21.00
N GLU A 742 31.06 -4.67 22.27
CA GLU A 742 30.06 -4.27 23.28
C GLU A 742 30.11 -2.77 23.68
N ASN A 743 31.09 -2.02 23.16
CA ASN A 743 31.38 -0.60 23.44
C ASN A 743 30.95 0.38 22.32
N VAL A 744 30.05 -0.05 21.42
CA VAL A 744 29.29 0.85 20.54
C VAL A 744 28.40 1.79 21.38
N ILE A 745 27.97 2.94 20.84
CA ILE A 745 27.03 3.81 21.58
C ILE A 745 25.61 3.30 21.41
N ILE A 746 24.91 3.13 22.54
CA ILE A 746 23.61 2.46 22.62
C ILE A 746 22.62 3.41 23.28
N GLY A 747 21.69 3.95 22.49
CA GLY A 747 20.55 4.74 22.95
C GLY A 747 19.34 3.86 23.25
N GLY A 748 18.82 3.89 24.47
CA GLY A 748 17.60 3.17 24.86
C GLY A 748 16.38 4.09 24.86
N ILE A 749 15.30 3.65 24.23
CA ILE A 749 14.05 4.41 24.02
C ILE A 749 12.88 3.60 24.58
N ILE A 750 11.99 4.24 25.35
CA ILE A 750 10.82 3.57 25.94
C ILE A 750 9.53 4.32 25.56
N ILE A 751 8.66 3.64 24.80
CA ILE A 751 7.34 4.16 24.41
C ILE A 751 6.30 3.71 25.45
N GLY A 752 5.56 4.69 26.00
CA GLY A 752 4.53 4.42 27.00
C GLY A 752 3.20 3.93 26.44
N ALA A 753 2.26 3.67 27.35
CA ALA A 753 0.84 3.59 27.03
C ALA A 753 0.35 4.89 26.36
N GLY A 754 -0.65 4.78 25.49
CA GLY A 754 -1.23 5.89 24.74
C GLY A 754 -2.74 5.98 24.93
N ARG A 755 -3.42 6.60 23.96
CA ARG A 755 -4.87 6.82 23.98
C ARG A 755 -5.70 5.67 23.38
N GLY A 756 -5.11 4.51 23.13
CA GLY A 756 -5.82 3.33 22.61
C GLY A 756 -6.91 2.83 23.56
N VAL A 757 -7.95 2.21 23.00
CA VAL A 757 -9.04 1.57 23.78
C VAL A 757 -8.55 0.36 24.60
N ASP A 758 -7.41 -0.19 24.21
CA ASP A 758 -6.63 -1.25 24.85
C ASP A 758 -5.59 -0.73 25.87
N GLY A 759 -5.34 0.58 25.90
CA GLY A 759 -4.19 1.20 26.57
C GLY A 759 -2.90 1.22 25.75
N GLY A 760 -2.96 0.80 24.48
CA GLY A 760 -1.87 0.84 23.52
C GLY A 760 -1.47 2.27 23.15
N GLY A 761 -0.23 2.40 22.69
CA GLY A 761 0.38 3.69 22.37
C GLY A 761 1.41 3.58 21.26
N SER A 762 1.56 4.64 20.47
CA SER A 762 2.57 4.78 19.43
C SER A 762 3.14 6.20 19.35
N ALA A 763 4.45 6.28 19.10
CA ALA A 763 5.20 7.52 18.88
C ALA A 763 5.93 7.42 17.53
N ARG A 764 5.87 8.48 16.72
CA ARG A 764 6.63 8.55 15.46
C ARG A 764 7.91 9.31 15.74
N VAL A 765 9.06 8.67 15.54
CA VAL A 765 10.37 9.23 15.89
C VAL A 765 11.26 9.34 14.67
N VAL A 766 12.23 10.26 14.74
CA VAL A 766 13.43 10.22 13.89
C VAL A 766 14.66 9.95 14.75
N LEU A 767 15.40 8.93 14.36
CA LEU A 767 16.66 8.51 14.97
C LEU A 767 17.82 8.94 14.07
N ARG A 768 18.91 9.44 14.65
CA ARG A 768 20.10 9.87 13.89
C ARG A 768 21.39 9.31 14.50
N GLY A 769 22.29 8.84 13.64
CA GLY A 769 23.69 8.57 13.94
C GLY A 769 24.54 9.61 13.22
N LEU A 770 25.02 10.63 13.94
CA LEU A 770 25.83 11.71 13.37
C LEU A 770 27.32 11.55 13.71
N GLY A 771 28.18 12.00 12.81
CA GLY A 771 29.63 11.79 12.87
C GLY A 771 30.39 12.89 12.13
N PRO A 772 30.47 12.86 10.79
CA PRO A 772 31.18 13.88 10.01
C PRO A 772 30.75 15.34 10.28
N SER A 773 29.47 15.60 10.56
CA SER A 773 28.99 16.95 10.91
C SER A 773 29.55 17.47 12.26
N LEU A 774 29.96 16.57 13.16
CA LEU A 774 30.59 16.93 14.44
C LEU A 774 31.98 17.55 14.21
N ALA A 775 32.73 17.09 13.20
CA ALA A 775 34.02 17.68 12.83
C ALA A 775 33.86 19.13 12.33
N GLN A 776 32.79 19.41 11.60
CA GLN A 776 32.43 20.77 11.18
C GLN A 776 32.07 21.66 12.39
N SER A 777 31.55 21.02 13.46
CA SER A 777 31.25 21.64 14.76
C SER A 777 32.46 21.73 15.71
N GLY A 778 33.68 21.47 15.22
CA GLY A 778 34.93 21.54 16.00
C GLY A 778 35.27 20.31 16.84
N VAL A 779 34.50 19.22 16.76
CA VAL A 779 34.76 17.99 17.51
C VAL A 779 35.91 17.21 16.85
N SER A 780 37.02 17.06 17.58
CA SER A 780 38.16 16.25 17.13
C SER A 780 37.84 14.75 17.16
N ASN A 781 38.49 13.98 16.27
CA ASN A 781 38.31 12.53 16.15
C ASN A 781 36.85 12.07 15.96
N ALA A 782 36.03 12.84 15.22
CA ALA A 782 34.67 12.45 14.89
C ALA A 782 34.62 11.21 13.98
N LEU A 783 33.63 10.35 14.18
CA LEU A 783 33.42 9.12 13.40
C LEU A 783 33.11 9.44 11.93
N GLN A 784 33.78 8.78 10.99
CA GLN A 784 33.80 9.19 9.57
C GLN A 784 32.69 8.59 8.69
N ASN A 785 32.03 7.54 9.16
CA ASN A 785 30.75 7.01 8.66
C ASN A 785 30.10 6.21 9.82
N PRO A 786 29.05 6.73 10.46
CA PRO A 786 28.23 6.02 11.44
C PRO A 786 27.12 5.16 10.78
N GLU A 787 27.10 3.87 11.07
CA GLU A 787 25.96 2.97 10.84
C GLU A 787 24.98 3.05 12.02
N LEU A 788 23.67 3.08 11.75
CA LEU A 788 22.59 3.09 12.74
C LEU A 788 21.72 1.84 12.59
N GLN A 789 21.57 1.07 13.68
CA GLN A 789 20.68 -0.08 13.74
C GLN A 789 19.65 0.12 14.86
N LEU A 790 18.38 -0.11 14.56
CA LEU A 790 17.31 -0.15 15.57
C LEU A 790 16.87 -1.59 15.83
N VAL A 791 16.80 -1.98 17.10
CA VAL A 791 16.29 -3.28 17.53
C VAL A 791 15.20 -3.14 18.62
N ASP A 792 14.32 -4.13 18.72
CA ASP A 792 13.26 -4.20 19.73
C ASP A 792 13.78 -4.77 21.08
N GLY A 793 12.90 -4.87 22.08
CA GLY A 793 13.21 -5.44 23.39
C GLY A 793 13.56 -6.94 23.39
N ASN A 794 13.21 -7.67 22.33
CA ASN A 794 13.65 -9.06 22.11
C ASN A 794 15.01 -9.12 21.37
N GLY A 795 15.58 -7.96 21.03
CA GLY A 795 16.81 -7.83 20.25
C GLY A 795 16.65 -8.02 18.75
N SER A 796 15.44 -8.16 18.20
CA SER A 796 15.19 -8.32 16.75
C SER A 796 15.38 -7.00 15.99
N THR A 797 15.91 -7.05 14.77
CA THR A 797 16.15 -5.82 13.97
C THR A 797 14.82 -5.24 13.48
N VAL A 798 14.52 -4.00 13.87
CA VAL A 798 13.37 -3.22 13.38
C VAL A 798 13.75 -2.46 12.11
N ALA A 799 14.93 -1.82 12.11
CA ALA A 799 15.42 -1.04 10.97
C ALA A 799 16.95 -0.91 10.99
N PHE A 800 17.54 -0.54 9.85
CA PHE A 800 18.97 -0.27 9.69
C PHE A 800 19.18 0.82 8.63
N ASN A 801 20.15 1.71 8.84
CA ASN A 801 20.59 2.69 7.84
C ASN A 801 22.10 2.98 7.97
N ASP A 802 22.70 3.32 6.83
CA ASP A 802 24.15 3.47 6.63
C ASP A 802 24.45 4.88 6.08
N ASP A 803 23.83 5.24 4.95
CA ASP A 803 23.74 6.62 4.47
C ASP A 803 22.25 7.05 4.43
N TRP A 804 21.89 8.20 5.03
CA TRP A 804 20.49 8.60 5.26
C TRP A 804 19.65 8.79 4.00
N ARG A 805 20.28 9.08 2.86
CA ARG A 805 19.60 9.26 1.57
C ARG A 805 19.19 7.95 0.89
N GLN A 806 19.70 6.79 1.32
CA GLN A 806 19.47 5.51 0.63
C GLN A 806 18.00 5.05 0.64
N THR A 807 17.28 5.27 1.74
CA THR A 807 15.97 4.64 1.99
C THR A 807 14.83 5.62 2.26
N GLN A 808 15.06 6.68 3.05
CA GLN A 808 14.00 7.54 3.57
C GLN A 808 14.21 9.04 3.25
N GLN A 809 14.95 9.38 2.19
CA GLN A 809 15.39 10.77 1.94
C GLN A 809 14.26 11.81 2.01
N ALA A 810 13.13 11.58 1.31
CA ALA A 810 12.02 12.54 1.27
C ALA A 810 11.31 12.67 2.62
N GLU A 811 11.16 11.56 3.37
CA GLU A 811 10.55 11.54 4.70
C GLU A 811 11.45 12.25 5.73
N LEU A 812 12.76 11.97 5.70
CA LEU A 812 13.78 12.64 6.51
C LEU A 812 13.86 14.15 6.21
N GLN A 813 13.78 14.55 4.95
CA GLN A 813 13.69 15.97 4.57
C GLN A 813 12.40 16.62 5.09
N ALA A 814 11.27 15.91 5.07
CA ALA A 814 9.99 16.40 5.60
C ALA A 814 9.97 16.60 7.13
N THR A 815 10.87 15.96 7.89
CA THR A 815 11.03 16.26 9.33
C THR A 815 11.58 17.65 9.61
N GLY A 816 12.18 18.31 8.61
CA GLY A 816 12.94 19.55 8.80
C GLY A 816 14.30 19.38 9.49
N ILE A 817 14.65 18.16 9.93
CA ILE A 817 15.91 17.84 10.63
C ILE A 817 16.66 16.62 10.03
N PRO A 818 16.91 16.55 8.72
CA PRO A 818 17.80 15.54 8.14
C PRO A 818 19.26 15.71 8.65
N PRO A 819 20.11 14.67 8.54
CA PRO A 819 21.56 14.81 8.70
C PRO A 819 22.19 15.77 7.68
N ASN A 820 23.39 16.28 7.98
CA ASN A 820 24.04 17.33 7.17
C ASN A 820 25.18 16.80 6.29
N ASP A 821 25.76 15.64 6.61
CA ASP A 821 26.67 14.91 5.73
C ASP A 821 25.94 13.69 5.15
N ASP A 822 26.20 13.36 3.89
CA ASP A 822 25.51 12.25 3.21
C ASP A 822 25.93 10.88 3.72
N ARG A 823 27.06 10.79 4.46
CA ARG A 823 27.58 9.58 5.11
C ARG A 823 27.06 9.39 6.54
N GLU A 824 26.09 10.19 6.97
CA GLU A 824 25.44 10.06 8.28
C GLU A 824 24.18 9.21 8.13
N SER A 825 23.82 8.47 9.17
CA SER A 825 22.67 7.56 9.13
C SER A 825 21.47 8.12 9.87
N ALA A 826 20.27 7.83 9.37
CA ALA A 826 19.01 8.18 10.03
C ALA A 826 17.87 7.22 9.66
N ILE A 827 16.90 7.09 10.57
CA ILE A 827 15.72 6.24 10.45
C ILE A 827 14.51 7.05 10.92
N VAL A 828 13.43 7.11 10.12
CA VAL A 828 12.12 7.58 10.59
C VAL A 828 11.22 6.35 10.81
N VAL A 829 10.55 6.25 11.95
CA VAL A 829 9.79 5.04 12.29
C VAL A 829 8.70 5.33 13.31
N THR A 830 7.56 4.63 13.20
CA THR A 830 6.53 4.59 14.25
C THR A 830 6.83 3.43 15.19
N LEU A 831 7.06 3.72 16.47
CA LEU A 831 7.33 2.76 17.53
C LEU A 831 6.09 2.61 18.41
N ARG A 832 5.76 1.39 18.81
CA ARG A 832 4.60 1.06 19.67
C ARG A 832 5.04 0.94 21.13
N LYS A 833 4.11 0.85 22.07
CA LYS A 833 4.40 0.61 23.50
C LYS A 833 5.42 -0.52 23.67
N GLY A 834 6.58 -0.22 24.26
CA GLY A 834 7.69 -1.16 24.38
C GLY A 834 9.05 -0.48 24.55
N ASP A 835 10.07 -1.31 24.77
CA ASP A 835 11.47 -0.90 24.90
C ASP A 835 12.21 -1.14 23.56
N TYR A 836 13.04 -0.19 23.14
CA TYR A 836 13.83 -0.23 21.91
C TYR A 836 15.28 0.21 22.12
N THR A 837 16.15 -0.21 21.21
CA THR A 837 17.59 0.02 21.29
C THR A 837 18.13 0.54 19.96
N ALA A 838 18.56 1.80 19.93
CA ALA A 838 19.27 2.42 18.81
C ALA A 838 20.79 2.26 19.01
N ILE A 839 21.45 1.60 18.07
CA ILE A 839 22.88 1.24 18.14
C ILE A 839 23.62 2.02 17.06
N VAL A 840 24.56 2.87 17.46
CA VAL A 840 25.44 3.62 16.53
C VAL A 840 26.84 3.03 16.59
N ARG A 841 27.32 2.54 15.44
CA ARG A 841 28.62 1.87 15.28
C ARG A 841 29.38 2.43 14.07
N GLY A 842 30.70 2.31 14.06
CA GLY A 842 31.51 2.74 12.91
C GLY A 842 31.58 1.68 11.83
N LYS A 843 31.29 2.06 10.58
CA LYS A 843 31.36 1.16 9.41
C LYS A 843 32.71 0.46 9.32
N GLY A 844 32.66 -0.85 9.07
CA GLY A 844 33.84 -1.72 9.05
C GLY A 844 34.57 -1.86 10.39
N GLY A 845 33.94 -1.50 11.52
CA GLY A 845 34.57 -1.53 12.84
C GLY A 845 35.47 -0.32 13.12
N THR A 846 35.23 0.81 12.45
CA THR A 846 35.92 2.08 12.75
C THR A 846 35.47 2.67 14.08
N THR A 847 36.28 3.56 14.67
CA THR A 847 36.01 4.21 15.95
C THR A 847 36.13 5.73 15.85
N GLY A 848 35.39 6.44 16.70
CA GLY A 848 35.37 7.91 16.69
C GLY A 848 34.25 8.49 17.57
N VAL A 849 34.30 9.79 17.81
CA VAL A 849 33.22 10.50 18.52
C VAL A 849 32.00 10.55 17.62
N ALA A 850 30.86 10.09 18.12
CA ALA A 850 29.59 10.10 17.42
C ALA A 850 28.47 10.63 18.33
N LEU A 851 27.33 10.94 17.71
CA LEU A 851 26.12 11.41 18.36
C LEU A 851 24.98 10.45 18.01
N VAL A 852 24.32 9.86 19.01
CA VAL A 852 23.04 9.17 18.82
C VAL A 852 21.92 10.09 19.28
N GLU A 853 20.90 10.24 18.45
CA GLU A 853 19.76 11.11 18.74
C GLU A 853 18.44 10.42 18.49
N SER A 854 17.42 10.81 19.25
CA SER A 854 16.03 10.42 19.06
C SER A 854 15.17 11.65 19.29
N TYR A 855 14.36 12.04 18.30
CA TYR A 855 13.39 13.12 18.39
C TYR A 855 11.98 12.54 18.27
N ASP A 856 11.04 13.02 19.09
CA ASP A 856 9.62 12.86 18.80
C ASP A 856 9.21 13.76 17.63
N LEU A 857 8.38 13.25 16.73
CA LEU A 857 7.76 14.01 15.63
C LEU A 857 6.31 14.42 15.95
N GLN A 858 5.83 14.14 17.17
CA GLN A 858 4.57 14.60 17.77
C GLN A 858 4.81 15.77 18.74
#